data_AF-A0AA36JSJ0-F1
#
_entry.id   AF-A0AA36JSJ0-F1
#
_cell.length_a   1.000
_cell.length_b   1.000
_cell.length_c   1.000
_cell.angle_alpha   90.00
_cell.angle_beta   90.00
_cell.angle_gamma   90.00
#
_symmetry.space_group_name_H-M   'P 1'
#
loop_
_entity.id
_entity.type
_entity.pdbx_description
1 polymer ?
#
loop_
_entity_poly.entity_id
_entity_poly.type
_entity_poly.pdbx_seq_one_letter_code
_entity_poly.pdbx_strand_id
1 'polypeptide(L)'
;MRASMQKRLGACAEHVKTMTREEKLHWALDLKDQANQSYASSKFEEAAQLYNDCLVGLDFDGDDAQNSEVATKLQLPICTNLAACLIEWTKQEALHRLTQLHPRMGKHEECVDMCNIALSVDPHAPKAAGATVCGPSSSLVLANGARHNLAPHAAAIEAQILKAADHVDPTVRYDEEWFEGHCDLSEFSQDMLFLGPEFRLSKRPTVDAHRWHPGYKCTEDGAGRAPEFVEISEEFQCAERCWETARKVPGTVVCCEHHQDKSRCEVRVGWQSMQESDYGKNKLNPANWALFGRHQKKARLFFSPPSTHENHRYVPQFESEEVRQAESGKQHVRELARQVNHLSIDGILDHMLSFYVCMRFLPDKDFMDLAKYELERVAVDQDTPVAGHDVSREEIYQEFKNAHLFPLRCGRSMHVQDIEAIDQLVQTLNDSSSLLNEAYRFSVNVTEKAGKSLHEMDKEMRLNESDPERPDSIYVQDMRWTARQSLPWSTFLRPSKHYEHHVSRHPKNLFMLCFGPRVASYPHKRENGEHILADMNTAGCNGFWDLEEVIRHMDRIKKLFAPEMCFEFKLRKELKLKFMQTFVEMNQQFEASMTGNYFTQVHEMDNTGSTRLELLSDRSNLSTKAINFMDSRKVQQKYDRFSQLMAKAHSKWVICGAHDQVGPEAFGTEDNFFRNPTAYDKWLGSIADENMMECKTLDETTGCVKCAIAVKDEHGCRIRLDVKLKDIYQAASGAAYPFLQSDYKVHEEVTDETGHKDMVTRNKKGLCMVRKNPTSMRAAIRDSRHLSEAERKAAAAKAFFHVSKDDQVVMLESLDELNNRIEGNSGKPVVSDYRYTIEERQEEKLKFEENATGEVLEEDFRILADALGATKYTDSLKDFPQKFVFTDQIRQDQNRPAHRVDYIVSCPCSPGDFSLLNYFQEVGSQGMSEYYNR
;
A
#
# COMPACT_ATOMS: atom_id res chain seq x y z
N MET A 1 -39.36 -12.92 -6.53
CA MET A 1 -38.82 -12.19 -5.36
C MET A 1 -38.88 -10.68 -5.57
N ARG A 2 -38.06 -10.05 -6.44
CA ARG A 2 -38.09 -8.58 -6.70
C ARG A 2 -39.49 -8.02 -7.00
N ALA A 3 -40.26 -8.65 -7.89
CA ALA A 3 -41.63 -8.21 -8.19
C ALA A 3 -42.59 -8.28 -6.98
N SER A 4 -42.40 -9.26 -6.09
CA SER A 4 -43.21 -9.39 -4.85
C SER A 4 -42.81 -8.33 -3.83
N MET A 5 -41.51 -8.05 -3.70
CA MET A 5 -40.98 -6.99 -2.83
C MET A 5 -41.46 -5.63 -3.29
N GLN A 6 -41.40 -5.32 -4.59
CA GLN A 6 -41.89 -4.06 -5.15
C GLN A 6 -43.41 -3.90 -4.96
N LYS A 7 -44.20 -4.97 -5.14
CA LYS A 7 -45.64 -4.95 -4.85
C LYS A 7 -45.94 -4.66 -3.38
N ARG A 8 -45.14 -5.24 -2.46
CA ARG A 8 -45.26 -5.01 -1.01
C ARG A 8 -44.90 -3.59 -0.63
N LEU A 9 -43.75 -3.08 -1.08
CA LEU A 9 -43.32 -1.70 -0.83
C LEU A 9 -44.35 -0.69 -1.37
N GLY A 10 -44.96 -0.97 -2.53
CA GLY A 10 -46.07 -0.15 -3.05
C GLY A 10 -47.31 -0.16 -2.15
N ALA A 11 -47.65 -1.29 -1.53
CA ALA A 11 -48.77 -1.36 -0.58
C ALA A 11 -48.45 -0.63 0.74
N CYS A 12 -47.22 -0.75 1.25
CA CYS A 12 -46.76 0.04 2.40
C CYS A 12 -46.80 1.54 2.10
N ALA A 13 -46.34 1.96 0.92
CA ALA A 13 -46.33 3.36 0.50
C ALA A 13 -47.75 3.95 0.46
N GLU A 14 -48.72 3.24 -0.12
CA GLU A 14 -50.12 3.69 -0.11
C GLU A 14 -50.73 3.71 1.30
N HIS A 15 -50.32 2.81 2.19
CA HIS A 15 -50.78 2.79 3.58
C HIS A 15 -50.25 3.98 4.40
N VAL A 16 -48.96 4.30 4.29
CA VAL A 16 -48.34 5.41 5.04
C VAL A 16 -48.71 6.79 4.47
N LYS A 17 -49.15 6.86 3.21
CA LYS A 17 -49.53 8.10 2.52
C LYS A 17 -50.64 8.88 3.22
N THR A 18 -51.56 8.20 3.89
CA THR A 18 -52.68 8.84 4.62
C THR A 18 -52.37 9.10 6.10
N MET A 19 -51.20 8.67 6.59
CA MET A 19 -50.80 8.85 7.99
C MET A 19 -50.18 10.22 8.21
N THR A 20 -50.47 10.82 9.36
CA THR A 20 -49.72 11.96 9.88
C THR A 20 -48.28 11.54 10.21
N ARG A 21 -47.37 12.52 10.32
CA ARG A 21 -45.95 12.25 10.65
C ARG A 21 -45.78 11.44 11.94
N GLU A 22 -46.57 11.77 12.97
CA GLU A 22 -46.54 11.08 14.26
C GLU A 22 -47.05 9.63 14.14
N GLU A 23 -48.09 9.40 13.34
CA GLU A 23 -48.59 8.05 13.03
C GLU A 23 -47.57 7.23 12.23
N LYS A 24 -46.87 7.83 11.26
CA LYS A 24 -45.79 7.17 10.51
C LYS A 24 -44.64 6.76 11.42
N LEU A 25 -44.24 7.64 12.34
CA LEU A 25 -43.18 7.36 13.33
C LEU A 25 -43.56 6.18 14.24
N HIS A 26 -44.78 6.17 14.78
CA HIS A 26 -45.27 5.07 15.62
C HIS A 26 -45.38 3.77 14.83
N TRP A 27 -45.95 3.81 13.63
CA TRP A 27 -46.06 2.64 12.75
C TRP A 27 -44.69 2.03 12.42
N ALA A 28 -43.70 2.86 12.10
CA ALA A 28 -42.34 2.40 11.81
C ALA A 28 -41.63 1.86 13.06
N LEU A 29 -41.90 2.39 14.26
CA LEU A 29 -41.39 1.85 15.51
C LEU A 29 -41.98 0.46 15.82
N ASP A 30 -43.30 0.29 15.66
CA ASP A 30 -43.98 -0.99 15.87
C ASP A 30 -43.47 -2.07 14.89
N LEU A 31 -43.25 -1.70 13.61
CA LEU A 31 -42.67 -2.61 12.62
C LEU A 31 -41.20 -2.94 12.91
N LYS A 32 -40.40 -1.96 13.36
CA LYS A 32 -39.01 -2.19 13.78
C LYS A 32 -38.96 -3.21 14.91
N ASP A 33 -39.88 -3.13 15.87
CA ASP A 33 -39.92 -4.06 17.00
C ASP A 33 -40.36 -5.48 16.58
N GLN A 34 -41.29 -5.60 15.64
CA GLN A 34 -41.62 -6.89 15.00
C GLN A 34 -40.44 -7.46 14.21
N ALA A 35 -39.69 -6.60 13.50
CA ALA A 35 -38.49 -7.00 12.78
C ALA A 35 -37.39 -7.49 13.74
N ASN A 36 -37.20 -6.80 14.86
CA ASN A 36 -36.29 -7.22 15.94
C ASN A 36 -36.67 -8.60 16.50
N GLN A 37 -37.96 -8.86 16.74
CA GLN A 37 -38.45 -10.16 17.20
C GLN A 37 -38.21 -11.28 16.18
N SER A 38 -38.41 -10.97 14.88
CA SER A 38 -38.14 -11.90 13.79
C SER A 38 -36.64 -12.22 13.66
N TYR A 39 -35.79 -11.21 13.82
CA TYR A 39 -34.33 -11.37 13.83
C TYR A 39 -33.87 -12.25 15.00
N ALA A 40 -34.36 -11.98 16.21
CA ALA A 40 -34.06 -12.77 17.40
C ALA A 40 -34.51 -14.24 17.25
N SER A 41 -35.58 -14.49 16.48
CA SER A 41 -36.07 -15.83 16.15
C SER A 41 -35.35 -16.48 14.97
N SER A 42 -34.22 -15.91 14.50
CA SER A 42 -33.44 -16.36 13.33
C SER A 42 -34.22 -16.42 12.02
N LYS A 43 -35.32 -15.65 11.90
CA LYS A 43 -36.10 -15.51 10.67
C LYS A 43 -35.63 -14.30 9.87
N PHE A 44 -34.40 -14.37 9.35
CA PHE A 44 -33.71 -13.21 8.78
C PHE A 44 -34.38 -12.64 7.52
N GLU A 45 -35.01 -13.47 6.69
CA GLU A 45 -35.79 -13.01 5.52
C GLU A 45 -37.03 -12.19 5.93
N GLU A 46 -37.77 -12.66 6.93
CA GLU A 46 -38.95 -11.95 7.46
C GLU A 46 -38.53 -10.63 8.14
N ALA A 47 -37.45 -10.67 8.93
CA ALA A 47 -36.88 -9.48 9.56
C ALA A 47 -36.43 -8.43 8.51
N ALA A 48 -35.70 -8.85 7.47
CA ALA A 48 -35.26 -7.97 6.40
C ALA A 48 -36.44 -7.34 5.64
N GLN A 49 -37.53 -8.09 5.42
CA GLN A 49 -38.74 -7.55 4.80
C GLN A 49 -39.41 -6.49 5.68
N LEU A 50 -39.54 -6.75 6.99
CA LEU A 50 -40.13 -5.78 7.92
C LEU A 50 -39.28 -4.51 8.07
N TYR A 51 -37.95 -4.62 8.08
CA TYR A 51 -37.06 -3.45 8.06
C TYR A 51 -37.19 -2.64 6.76
N ASN A 52 -37.31 -3.29 5.61
CA ASN A 52 -37.57 -2.60 4.35
C ASN A 52 -38.92 -1.87 4.34
N ASP A 53 -39.97 -2.46 4.95
CA ASP A 53 -41.25 -1.78 5.12
C ASP A 53 -41.12 -0.54 6.02
N CYS A 54 -40.27 -0.59 7.06
CA CYS A 54 -40.01 0.57 7.93
C CYS A 54 -39.35 1.73 7.16
N LEU A 55 -38.48 1.45 6.18
CA LEU A 55 -37.83 2.47 5.37
C LEU A 55 -38.84 3.30 4.56
N VAL A 56 -39.99 2.71 4.20
CA VAL A 56 -41.09 3.42 3.50
C VAL A 56 -41.79 4.42 4.42
N GLY A 57 -41.75 4.20 5.73
CA GLY A 57 -42.34 5.08 6.74
C GLY A 57 -41.44 6.23 7.20
N LEU A 58 -40.20 6.33 6.69
CA LEU A 58 -39.31 7.44 7.03
C LEU A 58 -39.81 8.73 6.39
N ASP A 59 -40.12 9.71 7.22
CA ASP A 59 -40.62 11.02 6.80
C ASP A 59 -39.58 12.08 7.17
N PHE A 60 -38.96 12.70 6.16
CA PHE A 60 -37.96 13.76 6.34
C PHE A 60 -38.48 15.16 5.98
N ASP A 61 -39.81 15.32 5.85
CA ASP A 61 -40.44 16.62 5.50
C ASP A 61 -40.68 17.51 6.75
N GLY A 62 -40.05 17.19 7.88
CA GLY A 62 -40.18 17.93 9.14
C GLY A 62 -39.09 18.98 9.33
N ASP A 63 -39.08 19.63 10.49
CA ASP A 63 -37.96 20.47 10.89
C ASP A 63 -36.71 19.64 11.24
N ASP A 64 -35.55 20.30 11.41
CA ASP A 64 -34.28 19.63 11.66
C ASP A 64 -34.30 18.74 12.92
N ALA A 65 -35.05 19.13 13.96
CA ALA A 65 -35.17 18.35 15.18
C ALA A 65 -36.00 17.08 14.94
N GLN A 66 -37.11 17.20 14.22
CA GLN A 66 -37.95 16.09 13.83
C GLN A 66 -37.24 15.14 12.85
N ASN A 67 -36.42 15.66 11.94
CA ASN A 67 -35.65 14.86 11.00
C ASN A 67 -34.49 14.14 11.70
N SER A 68 -33.81 14.81 12.63
CA SER A 68 -32.81 14.19 13.49
C SER A 68 -33.41 13.08 14.36
N GLU A 69 -34.63 13.27 14.87
CA GLU A 69 -35.34 12.24 15.64
C GLU A 69 -35.62 10.99 14.80
N VAL A 70 -36.15 11.16 13.57
CA VAL A 70 -36.41 10.04 12.64
C VAL A 70 -35.09 9.36 12.24
N ALA A 71 -34.06 10.12 11.92
CA ALA A 71 -32.75 9.58 11.55
C ALA A 71 -32.14 8.73 12.68
N THR A 72 -32.19 9.24 13.92
CA THR A 72 -31.56 8.58 15.07
C THR A 72 -32.39 7.40 15.61
N LYS A 73 -33.71 7.56 15.73
CA LYS A 73 -34.60 6.53 16.34
C LYS A 73 -35.00 5.41 15.37
N LEU A 74 -35.00 5.69 14.07
CA LEU A 74 -35.44 4.75 13.03
C LEU A 74 -34.36 4.46 12.00
N GLN A 75 -33.90 5.45 11.23
CA GLN A 75 -33.04 5.20 10.06
C GLN A 75 -31.75 4.45 10.43
N LEU A 76 -31.02 4.94 11.44
CA LEU A 76 -29.79 4.32 11.91
C LEU A 76 -29.97 2.86 12.40
N PRO A 77 -30.89 2.55 13.34
CA PRO A 77 -31.10 1.17 13.78
C PRO A 77 -31.68 0.26 12.69
N ILE A 78 -32.53 0.77 11.79
CA ILE A 78 -33.09 -0.03 10.68
C ILE A 78 -31.98 -0.41 9.69
N CYS A 79 -31.16 0.55 9.24
CA CYS A 79 -30.09 0.30 8.28
C CYS A 79 -29.02 -0.65 8.85
N THR A 80 -28.63 -0.47 10.12
CA THR A 80 -27.65 -1.37 10.77
C THR A 80 -28.20 -2.79 10.97
N ASN A 81 -29.46 -2.93 11.38
CA ASN A 81 -30.06 -4.26 11.56
C ASN A 81 -30.39 -4.94 10.23
N LEU A 82 -30.75 -4.18 9.19
CA LEU A 82 -30.97 -4.72 7.85
C LEU A 82 -29.67 -5.25 7.24
N ALA A 83 -28.55 -4.53 7.40
CA ALA A 83 -27.23 -5.01 7.03
C ALA A 83 -26.90 -6.34 7.74
N ALA A 84 -27.17 -6.43 9.05
CA ALA A 84 -26.98 -7.67 9.81
C ALA A 84 -27.86 -8.83 9.27
N CYS A 85 -29.13 -8.57 8.91
CA CYS A 85 -30.00 -9.57 8.29
C CYS A 85 -29.43 -10.09 6.97
N LEU A 86 -28.88 -9.20 6.13
CA LEU A 86 -28.28 -9.58 4.84
C LEU A 86 -27.05 -10.46 5.03
N ILE A 87 -26.19 -10.14 6.02
CA ILE A 87 -25.03 -10.96 6.38
C ILE A 87 -25.49 -12.36 6.84
N GLU A 88 -26.37 -12.46 7.83
CA GLU A 88 -26.81 -13.75 8.36
C GLU A 88 -27.58 -14.59 7.33
N TRP A 89 -28.35 -13.95 6.46
CA TRP A 89 -29.02 -14.63 5.37
C TRP A 89 -28.02 -15.19 4.34
N THR A 90 -26.95 -14.46 4.00
CA THR A 90 -25.90 -15.00 3.12
C THR A 90 -25.16 -16.18 3.76
N LYS A 91 -24.97 -16.18 5.09
CA LYS A 91 -24.40 -17.33 5.82
C LYS A 91 -25.33 -18.55 5.77
N GLN A 92 -26.64 -18.37 5.99
CA GLN A 92 -27.61 -19.47 5.86
C GLN A 92 -27.70 -20.00 4.43
N GLU A 93 -27.68 -19.14 3.41
CA GLU A 93 -27.62 -19.57 2.01
C GLU A 93 -26.32 -20.32 1.70
N ALA A 94 -25.17 -19.88 2.21
CA ALA A 94 -23.90 -20.59 2.02
C ALA A 94 -23.94 -21.99 2.65
N LEU A 95 -24.53 -22.12 3.85
CA LEU A 95 -24.71 -23.39 4.53
C LEU A 95 -25.68 -24.32 3.78
N HIS A 96 -26.73 -23.77 3.16
CA HIS A 96 -27.68 -24.53 2.34
C HIS A 96 -27.14 -24.84 0.92
N ARG A 97 -26.20 -24.03 0.41
CA ARG A 97 -25.55 -24.20 -0.91
C ARG A 97 -24.42 -25.22 -0.92
N LEU A 98 -23.89 -25.61 0.24
CA LEU A 98 -23.05 -26.82 0.34
C LEU A 98 -23.77 -28.09 -0.15
N THR A 99 -25.08 -28.02 -0.41
CA THR A 99 -25.86 -29.09 -1.05
C THR A 99 -26.34 -28.84 -2.49
N GLN A 100 -26.31 -27.62 -3.06
CA GLN A 100 -26.70 -27.38 -4.48
C GLN A 100 -26.01 -26.14 -5.09
N LEU A 101 -25.50 -26.30 -6.32
CA LEU A 101 -24.71 -25.34 -7.10
C LEU A 101 -25.58 -24.26 -7.79
N HIS A 102 -25.57 -23.02 -7.29
CA HIS A 102 -25.62 -21.77 -8.10
C HIS A 102 -25.48 -20.52 -7.21
N PRO A 103 -24.53 -19.58 -7.49
CA PRO A 103 -24.37 -18.36 -6.68
C PRO A 103 -25.16 -17.16 -7.23
N ARG A 104 -25.79 -16.39 -6.33
CA ARG A 104 -26.30 -15.03 -6.58
C ARG A 104 -25.52 -14.04 -5.70
N MET A 105 -24.79 -13.09 -6.32
CA MET A 105 -23.90 -12.12 -5.64
C MET A 105 -24.56 -10.78 -5.25
N GLY A 106 -25.87 -10.61 -5.37
CA GLY A 106 -26.50 -9.28 -5.19
C GLY A 106 -26.63 -8.76 -3.75
N LYS A 107 -26.50 -9.62 -2.72
CA LYS A 107 -26.88 -9.25 -1.34
C LYS A 107 -25.77 -8.55 -0.53
N HIS A 108 -24.51 -8.63 -0.97
CA HIS A 108 -23.40 -8.00 -0.26
C HIS A 108 -23.31 -6.50 -0.57
N GLU A 109 -23.49 -6.12 -1.84
CA GLU A 109 -23.58 -4.70 -2.24
C GLU A 109 -24.73 -4.00 -1.50
N GLU A 110 -25.91 -4.64 -1.41
CA GLU A 110 -27.04 -4.13 -0.62
C GLU A 110 -26.68 -3.94 0.87
N CYS A 111 -25.84 -4.80 1.45
CA CYS A 111 -25.37 -4.67 2.83
C CYS A 111 -24.44 -3.47 3.01
N VAL A 112 -23.50 -3.28 2.08
CA VAL A 112 -22.56 -2.14 2.09
C VAL A 112 -23.33 -0.83 1.94
N ASP A 113 -24.31 -0.78 1.05
CA ASP A 113 -25.18 0.40 0.88
C ASP A 113 -25.94 0.73 2.16
N MET A 114 -26.49 -0.26 2.86
CA MET A 114 -27.16 -0.03 4.15
C MET A 114 -26.18 0.48 5.23
N CYS A 115 -24.95 -0.01 5.24
CA CYS A 115 -23.92 0.48 6.17
C CYS A 115 -23.51 1.92 5.84
N ASN A 116 -23.37 2.26 4.56
CA ASN A 116 -23.06 3.63 4.12
C ASN A 116 -24.18 4.59 4.47
N ILE A 117 -25.45 4.19 4.33
CA ILE A 117 -26.59 5.00 4.77
C ILE A 117 -26.55 5.18 6.29
N ALA A 118 -26.26 4.13 7.08
CA ALA A 118 -26.11 4.24 8.52
C ALA A 118 -24.95 5.18 8.91
N LEU A 119 -23.81 5.11 8.22
CA LEU A 119 -22.66 5.99 8.43
C LEU A 119 -22.92 7.43 7.98
N SER A 120 -23.83 7.65 7.03
CA SER A 120 -24.26 9.01 6.67
C SER A 120 -25.13 9.68 7.75
N VAL A 121 -25.81 8.86 8.57
CA VAL A 121 -26.59 9.33 9.72
C VAL A 121 -25.72 9.50 10.97
N ASP A 122 -24.86 8.52 11.24
CA ASP A 122 -23.87 8.55 12.32
C ASP A 122 -22.56 7.90 11.83
N PRO A 123 -21.55 8.70 11.44
CA PRO A 123 -20.26 8.21 10.98
C PRO A 123 -19.53 7.34 12.02
N HIS A 124 -19.94 7.39 13.28
CA HIS A 124 -19.35 6.63 14.38
C HIS A 124 -20.17 5.40 14.77
N ALA A 125 -21.19 5.01 14.00
CA ALA A 125 -22.01 3.84 14.29
C ALA A 125 -21.15 2.56 14.27
N PRO A 126 -20.79 1.96 15.43
CA PRO A 126 -19.77 0.91 15.49
C PRO A 126 -20.24 -0.38 14.80
N LYS A 127 -21.56 -0.61 14.78
CA LYS A 127 -22.19 -1.74 14.07
C LYS A 127 -22.08 -1.60 12.55
N ALA A 128 -22.19 -0.39 12.02
CA ALA A 128 -22.05 -0.13 10.58
C ALA A 128 -20.57 -0.18 10.17
N ALA A 129 -19.70 0.50 10.93
CA ALA A 129 -18.26 0.53 10.68
C ALA A 129 -17.65 -0.88 10.70
N GLY A 130 -18.03 -1.72 11.68
CA GLY A 130 -17.58 -3.11 11.75
C GLY A 130 -18.03 -3.97 10.56
N ALA A 131 -19.24 -3.74 10.04
CA ALA A 131 -19.78 -4.48 8.89
C ALA A 131 -19.13 -4.07 7.56
N THR A 132 -18.75 -2.80 7.37
CA THR A 132 -17.94 -2.34 6.21
C THR A 132 -16.50 -2.83 6.23
N VAL A 133 -15.94 -3.09 7.41
CA VAL A 133 -14.55 -3.58 7.58
C VAL A 133 -14.47 -5.11 7.50
N CYS A 134 -15.57 -5.82 7.77
CA CYS A 134 -15.66 -7.27 7.64
C CYS A 134 -16.02 -7.70 6.21
N GLY A 135 -15.05 -7.62 5.29
CA GLY A 135 -15.06 -8.41 4.06
C GLY A 135 -15.04 -9.93 4.36
N PRO A 136 -15.28 -10.79 3.36
CA PRO A 136 -15.68 -12.21 3.53
C PRO A 136 -14.65 -13.16 4.19
N SER A 137 -13.53 -12.67 4.74
CA SER A 137 -12.41 -13.49 5.19
C SER A 137 -12.30 -13.67 6.72
N SER A 138 -13.13 -13.01 7.54
CA SER A 138 -12.87 -12.94 8.99
C SER A 138 -13.93 -13.56 9.90
N SER A 139 -14.91 -14.32 9.39
CA SER A 139 -16.01 -14.86 10.22
C SER A 139 -15.90 -16.35 10.59
N LEU A 140 -14.79 -17.04 10.33
CA LEU A 140 -14.68 -18.49 10.54
C LEU A 140 -13.85 -18.93 11.76
N VAL A 141 -13.44 -18.00 12.63
CA VAL A 141 -12.76 -18.34 13.90
C VAL A 141 -13.47 -17.65 15.05
N LEU A 142 -14.58 -18.24 15.51
CA LEU A 142 -15.13 -18.13 16.88
C LEU A 142 -16.46 -18.91 16.98
N ALA A 143 -16.41 -20.23 16.79
CA ALA A 143 -17.39 -21.17 17.34
C ALA A 143 -16.91 -22.60 17.08
N ASN A 144 -16.49 -23.33 18.13
CA ASN A 144 -16.94 -24.71 18.37
C ASN A 144 -16.27 -25.28 19.63
N GLY A 145 -17.01 -25.23 20.73
CA GLY A 145 -16.83 -26.15 21.85
C GLY A 145 -17.77 -27.35 21.69
N ALA A 146 -17.18 -28.54 21.77
CA ALA A 146 -17.78 -29.87 22.03
C ALA A 146 -18.51 -30.62 20.90
N ARG A 147 -17.85 -31.64 20.31
CA ARG A 147 -17.95 -33.07 20.71
C ARG A 147 -17.06 -34.00 19.86
N HIS A 148 -16.52 -35.02 20.53
CA HIS A 148 -15.56 -36.03 20.09
C HIS A 148 -16.04 -37.02 19.01
N ASN A 149 -15.15 -37.46 18.11
CA ASN A 149 -14.36 -38.71 18.23
C ASN A 149 -13.55 -38.99 16.94
N LEU A 150 -12.36 -39.60 17.12
CA LEU A 150 -11.39 -40.09 16.12
C LEU A 150 -10.36 -39.08 15.58
N ALA A 151 -9.27 -38.84 16.32
CA ALA A 151 -7.90 -38.67 15.77
C ALA A 151 -6.81 -38.46 16.85
N PRO A 152 -6.40 -39.45 17.68
CA PRO A 152 -5.27 -39.26 18.59
C PRO A 152 -3.89 -39.49 17.96
N HIS A 153 -3.80 -40.02 16.73
CA HIS A 153 -2.50 -40.32 16.10
C HIS A 153 -1.94 -39.20 15.20
N ALA A 154 -2.79 -38.32 14.67
CA ALA A 154 -2.35 -37.17 13.88
C ALA A 154 -1.81 -36.04 14.78
N ALA A 155 -2.49 -35.76 15.90
CA ALA A 155 -2.10 -34.71 16.84
C ALA A 155 -0.76 -34.98 17.54
N ALA A 156 -0.37 -36.24 17.73
CA ALA A 156 0.91 -36.59 18.34
C ALA A 156 2.09 -36.40 17.38
N ILE A 157 1.88 -36.63 16.08
CA ILE A 157 2.89 -36.38 15.03
C ILE A 157 2.96 -34.88 14.72
N GLU A 158 1.83 -34.19 14.67
CA GLU A 158 1.76 -32.73 14.51
C GLU A 158 2.37 -32.00 15.72
N ALA A 159 2.14 -32.48 16.95
CA ALA A 159 2.79 -31.94 18.14
C ALA A 159 4.29 -32.26 18.22
N GLN A 160 4.76 -33.40 17.66
CA GLN A 160 6.20 -33.68 17.58
C GLN A 160 6.90 -32.93 16.44
N ILE A 161 6.20 -32.65 15.33
CA ILE A 161 6.68 -31.79 14.24
C ILE A 161 6.72 -30.33 14.70
N LEU A 162 5.72 -29.85 15.45
CA LEU A 162 5.72 -28.51 16.05
C LEU A 162 6.77 -28.36 17.15
N LYS A 163 6.97 -29.38 17.99
CA LYS A 163 7.98 -29.34 19.08
C LYS A 163 9.42 -29.54 18.60
N ALA A 164 9.62 -30.08 17.39
CA ALA A 164 10.91 -30.10 16.70
C ALA A 164 11.17 -28.82 15.88
N ALA A 165 10.12 -28.07 15.53
CA ALA A 165 10.23 -26.75 14.89
C ALA A 165 10.58 -25.62 15.89
N ASP A 166 10.37 -25.83 17.19
CA ASP A 166 10.61 -24.81 18.25
C ASP A 166 12.09 -24.54 18.59
N HIS A 167 13.07 -25.23 18.00
CA HIS A 167 14.50 -25.06 18.33
C HIS A 167 15.40 -24.66 17.15
N VAL A 168 14.81 -24.17 16.06
CA VAL A 168 15.54 -23.50 14.98
C VAL A 168 14.78 -22.21 14.67
N ASP A 169 15.18 -21.10 15.32
CA ASP A 169 14.51 -19.79 15.34
C ASP A 169 14.12 -19.27 13.93
N PRO A 170 12.84 -19.42 13.52
CA PRO A 170 12.34 -18.96 12.26
C PRO A 170 11.43 -17.76 12.52
N THR A 171 11.99 -16.58 12.27
CA THR A 171 11.27 -15.34 11.93
C THR A 171 10.53 -14.65 13.08
N VAL A 172 11.27 -13.83 13.83
CA VAL A 172 10.71 -12.60 14.42
C VAL A 172 9.94 -11.85 13.32
N ARG A 173 8.62 -11.73 13.46
CA ARG A 173 7.79 -10.86 12.61
C ARG A 173 7.79 -9.46 13.22
N TYR A 174 8.30 -8.49 12.47
CA TYR A 174 8.30 -7.07 12.86
C TYR A 174 6.92 -6.44 12.61
N ASP A 175 5.91 -6.90 13.36
CA ASP A 175 4.54 -6.40 13.30
C ASP A 175 4.27 -5.30 14.37
N GLU A 176 3.03 -4.80 14.42
CA GLU A 176 2.64 -3.70 15.32
C GLU A 176 2.92 -4.06 16.79
N GLU A 177 2.67 -5.31 17.18
CA GLU A 177 2.92 -5.82 18.53
C GLU A 177 4.43 -5.88 18.84
N TRP A 178 5.27 -6.29 17.88
CA TRP A 178 6.71 -6.26 18.05
C TRP A 178 7.23 -4.84 18.30
N PHE A 179 6.81 -3.87 17.48
CA PHE A 179 7.24 -2.48 17.65
C PHE A 179 6.72 -1.87 18.95
N GLU A 180 5.45 -2.09 19.33
CA GLU A 180 4.92 -1.63 20.62
C GLU A 180 5.66 -2.23 21.83
N GLY A 181 6.14 -3.47 21.73
CA GLY A 181 6.89 -4.13 22.79
C GLY A 181 8.37 -3.73 22.90
N HIS A 182 8.98 -3.21 21.83
CA HIS A 182 10.43 -3.01 21.74
C HIS A 182 10.85 -1.56 21.50
N CYS A 183 10.01 -0.76 20.83
CA CYS A 183 10.20 0.68 20.69
C CYS A 183 9.66 1.41 21.93
N ASP A 184 10.51 2.24 22.54
CA ASP A 184 10.03 3.31 23.39
C ASP A 184 9.37 4.39 22.53
N LEU A 185 8.07 4.24 22.34
CA LEU A 185 7.23 5.24 21.70
C LEU A 185 6.82 6.35 22.67
N SER A 186 7.47 6.47 23.85
CA SER A 186 7.14 7.50 24.83
C SER A 186 7.26 8.91 24.29
N GLU A 187 8.12 9.16 23.31
CA GLU A 187 8.21 10.46 22.61
C GLU A 187 6.99 10.77 21.73
N PHE A 188 6.24 9.75 21.31
CA PHE A 188 4.99 9.85 20.55
C PHE A 188 3.76 9.72 21.44
N SER A 189 3.88 9.06 22.60
CA SER A 189 2.90 9.08 23.68
C SER A 189 3.07 10.29 24.60
N GLN A 190 4.05 11.17 24.32
CA GLN A 190 4.26 12.46 24.98
C GLN A 190 3.25 13.49 24.47
N ASP A 191 1.99 13.07 24.46
CA ASP A 191 0.97 13.86 25.11
C ASP A 191 1.47 14.18 26.52
N MET A 192 2.14 15.32 26.63
CA MET A 192 1.63 16.49 27.33
C MET A 192 2.80 17.28 27.92
N LEU A 193 3.54 17.97 27.04
CA LEU A 193 4.46 19.04 27.44
C LEU A 193 3.84 19.96 28.51
N PHE A 194 2.52 20.16 28.51
CA PHE A 194 1.81 20.99 29.48
C PHE A 194 1.02 20.25 30.58
N LEU A 195 1.08 18.92 30.69
CA LEU A 195 0.60 18.21 31.89
C LEU A 195 1.66 17.99 32.96
N GLY A 196 2.92 18.30 32.64
CA GLY A 196 4.00 18.33 33.61
C GLY A 196 3.56 19.08 34.88
N PRO A 197 3.90 18.58 36.08
CA PRO A 197 3.50 19.21 37.33
C PRO A 197 3.87 20.69 37.41
N GLU A 198 4.89 21.15 36.70
CA GLU A 198 5.35 22.53 36.55
C GLU A 198 4.30 23.49 35.94
N PHE A 199 3.45 23.01 35.02
CA PHE A 199 2.36 23.78 34.40
C PHE A 199 1.05 23.72 35.20
N ARG A 200 1.04 22.97 36.30
CA ARG A 200 -0.07 22.90 37.24
C ARG A 200 0.23 23.66 38.51
N LEU A 201 -0.79 24.16 39.17
CA LEU A 201 -0.63 24.72 40.52
C LEU A 201 -0.24 23.62 41.51
N SER A 202 0.86 23.81 42.24
CA SER A 202 1.18 22.98 43.41
C SER A 202 0.40 23.45 44.63
N LYS A 203 -0.15 22.54 45.43
CA LYS A 203 -0.78 22.91 46.72
C LYS A 203 0.21 23.43 47.76
N ARG A 204 1.52 23.28 47.52
CA ARG A 204 2.60 23.72 48.41
C ARG A 204 3.23 25.00 47.84
N PRO A 205 3.07 26.17 48.50
CA PRO A 205 3.59 27.44 48.01
C PRO A 205 5.10 27.44 47.75
N THR A 206 5.87 26.72 48.59
CA THR A 206 7.33 26.62 48.43
C THR A 206 7.74 25.90 47.16
N VAL A 207 7.03 24.82 46.79
CA VAL A 207 7.27 24.08 45.54
C VAL A 207 6.86 24.92 44.34
N ASP A 208 5.77 25.68 44.48
CA ASP A 208 5.21 26.49 43.42
C ASP A 208 6.07 27.74 43.11
N ALA A 209 6.69 28.32 44.14
CA ALA A 209 7.63 29.45 44.01
C ALA A 209 8.83 29.12 43.09
N HIS A 210 9.31 27.87 43.08
CA HIS A 210 10.42 27.44 42.23
C HIS A 210 10.07 27.32 40.74
N ARG A 211 8.79 27.38 40.38
CA ARG A 211 8.32 27.26 38.98
C ARG A 211 8.20 28.60 38.26
N TRP A 212 8.48 29.68 38.97
CA TRP A 212 8.50 31.03 38.42
C TRP A 212 9.87 31.34 37.81
N HIS A 213 9.87 31.92 36.61
CA HIS A 213 11.08 32.32 35.90
C HIS A 213 11.37 33.81 36.14
N PRO A 214 12.36 34.16 36.97
CA PRO A 214 12.71 35.55 37.25
C PRO A 214 13.39 36.21 36.06
N GLY A 215 13.06 37.48 35.81
CA GLY A 215 13.55 38.23 34.66
C GLY A 215 12.86 37.87 33.35
N TYR A 216 11.69 37.22 33.38
CA TYR A 216 10.90 36.88 32.20
C TYR A 216 9.57 37.65 32.18
N LYS A 217 8.98 37.76 31.00
CA LYS A 217 7.65 38.31 30.70
C LYS A 217 6.94 37.42 29.68
N CYS A 218 5.63 37.52 29.64
CA CYS A 218 4.79 36.90 28.62
C CYS A 218 4.84 37.75 27.34
N THR A 219 4.83 37.12 26.17
CA THR A 219 4.88 37.84 24.89
C THR A 219 3.76 37.48 23.93
N GLU A 220 3.22 38.53 23.30
CA GLU A 220 2.13 38.58 22.30
C GLU A 220 0.77 38.08 22.75
N ASP A 221 -0.28 38.90 22.74
CA ASP A 221 -1.65 38.46 23.02
C ASP A 221 -2.19 37.50 21.93
N GLY A 222 -1.73 36.25 21.92
CA GLY A 222 -1.99 35.23 20.89
C GLY A 222 -3.46 34.86 20.64
N ALA A 223 -4.39 35.41 21.42
CA ALA A 223 -5.84 35.31 21.18
C ALA A 223 -6.52 36.69 20.94
N GLY A 224 -5.75 37.77 20.81
CA GLY A 224 -6.25 39.15 20.70
C GLY A 224 -6.94 39.68 21.98
N ARG A 225 -6.83 38.95 23.10
CA ARG A 225 -7.43 39.34 24.39
C ARG A 225 -6.48 40.25 25.14
N ALA A 226 -7.00 41.37 25.66
CA ALA A 226 -6.24 42.24 26.53
C ALA A 226 -5.82 41.48 27.82
N PRO A 227 -4.62 41.74 28.37
CA PRO A 227 -4.17 41.16 29.62
C PRO A 227 -5.12 41.50 30.77
N GLU A 228 -5.43 40.53 31.62
CA GLU A 228 -6.16 40.74 32.86
C GLU A 228 -5.16 41.15 33.96
N PHE A 229 -5.39 42.30 34.60
CA PHE A 229 -4.58 42.77 35.72
C PHE A 229 -5.31 42.57 37.04
N VAL A 230 -4.66 41.89 37.99
CA VAL A 230 -5.23 41.61 39.32
C VAL A 230 -4.27 42.11 40.39
N GLU A 231 -4.75 42.82 41.39
CA GLU A 231 -3.93 43.28 42.52
C GLU A 231 -3.62 42.10 43.45
N ILE A 232 -2.38 41.62 43.42
CA ILE A 232 -1.89 40.45 44.15
C ILE A 232 -0.43 40.69 44.57
N SER A 233 -0.16 40.68 45.88
CA SER A 233 1.19 40.88 46.42
C SER A 233 2.03 39.59 46.47
N GLU A 234 1.41 38.42 46.59
CA GLU A 234 2.09 37.14 46.74
C GLU A 234 2.17 36.33 45.44
N GLU A 235 3.32 35.71 45.17
CA GLU A 235 3.54 34.87 43.98
C GLU A 235 2.57 33.69 43.90
N PHE A 236 2.26 33.08 45.04
CA PHE A 236 1.37 31.93 45.11
C PHE A 236 -0.07 32.30 44.75
N GLN A 237 -0.56 33.45 45.24
CA GLN A 237 -1.88 33.96 44.90
C GLN A 237 -1.98 34.29 43.40
N CYS A 238 -0.89 34.78 42.80
CA CYS A 238 -0.84 35.02 41.35
C CYS A 238 -0.93 33.68 40.61
N ALA A 239 -0.20 32.65 41.06
CA ALA A 239 -0.29 31.31 40.50
C ALA A 239 -1.69 30.69 40.65
N GLU A 240 -2.36 30.87 41.79
CA GLU A 240 -3.75 30.45 41.99
C GLU A 240 -4.69 31.11 40.98
N ARG A 241 -4.57 32.42 40.78
CA ARG A 241 -5.38 33.15 39.80
C ARG A 241 -5.16 32.68 38.37
N CYS A 242 -3.91 32.41 38.02
CA CYS A 242 -3.53 31.90 36.72
C CYS A 242 -4.05 30.49 36.47
N TRP A 243 -4.00 29.65 37.51
CA TRP A 243 -4.57 28.31 37.46
C TRP A 243 -6.09 28.33 37.35
N GLU A 244 -6.77 29.20 38.08
CA GLU A 244 -8.21 29.44 37.90
C GLU A 244 -8.54 29.83 36.46
N THR A 245 -7.71 30.71 35.88
CA THR A 245 -7.88 31.15 34.49
C THR A 245 -7.66 30.00 33.53
N ALA A 246 -6.59 29.21 33.70
CA ALA A 246 -6.32 28.02 32.90
C ALA A 246 -7.47 27.00 33.00
N ARG A 247 -8.07 26.82 34.19
CA ARG A 247 -9.25 25.96 34.38
C ARG A 247 -10.52 26.49 33.70
N LYS A 248 -10.65 27.80 33.52
CA LYS A 248 -11.76 28.43 32.80
C LYS A 248 -11.60 28.34 31.28
N VAL A 249 -10.37 28.19 30.80
CA VAL A 249 -10.03 27.99 29.38
C VAL A 249 -9.25 26.68 29.18
N PRO A 250 -9.86 25.53 29.48
CA PRO A 250 -9.18 24.24 29.37
C PRO A 250 -8.67 24.03 27.94
N GLY A 251 -7.48 23.43 27.80
CA GLY A 251 -6.80 23.27 26.51
C GLY A 251 -6.07 24.51 25.99
N THR A 252 -6.10 25.64 26.70
CA THR A 252 -5.33 26.85 26.34
C THR A 252 -4.25 27.13 27.38
N VAL A 253 -3.03 27.46 26.92
CA VAL A 253 -1.93 27.90 27.80
C VAL A 253 -2.23 29.30 28.32
N VAL A 254 -1.99 29.49 29.63
CA VAL A 254 -2.12 30.78 30.31
C VAL A 254 -0.73 31.20 30.80
N CYS A 255 -0.24 32.34 30.33
CA CYS A 255 1.00 32.93 30.80
C CYS A 255 0.70 34.01 31.84
N CYS A 256 1.48 34.02 32.91
CA CYS A 256 1.32 34.97 33.99
C CYS A 256 2.60 35.68 34.35
N GLU A 257 2.50 36.98 34.65
CA GLU A 257 3.59 37.80 35.17
C GLU A 257 3.27 38.30 36.57
N HIS A 258 4.12 37.99 37.54
CA HIS A 258 4.05 38.55 38.88
C HIS A 258 4.96 39.78 39.01
N HIS A 259 4.36 40.89 39.42
CA HIS A 259 5.01 42.16 39.70
C HIS A 259 4.98 42.43 41.21
N GLN A 260 6.02 41.97 41.90
CA GLN A 260 6.14 42.14 43.35
C GLN A 260 6.11 43.61 43.79
N ASP A 261 6.70 44.50 43.02
CA ASP A 261 6.81 45.94 43.32
C ASP A 261 5.49 46.71 43.14
N LYS A 262 4.61 46.21 42.27
CA LYS A 262 3.29 46.82 41.99
C LYS A 262 2.14 46.08 42.66
N SER A 263 2.44 45.03 43.44
CA SER A 263 1.44 44.10 43.97
C SER A 263 0.44 43.69 42.88
N ARG A 264 0.93 43.26 41.71
CA ARG A 264 0.10 43.02 40.52
C ARG A 264 0.45 41.70 39.85
N CYS A 265 -0.56 40.95 39.47
CA CYS A 265 -0.50 39.77 38.62
C CYS A 265 -1.10 40.12 37.25
N GLU A 266 -0.37 39.84 36.18
CA GLU A 266 -0.81 40.04 34.79
C GLU A 266 -1.05 38.68 34.16
N VAL A 267 -2.28 38.39 33.74
CA VAL A 267 -2.70 37.08 33.20
C VAL A 267 -3.03 37.21 31.72
N ARG A 268 -2.43 36.35 30.90
CA ARG A 268 -2.59 36.33 29.44
C ARG A 268 -3.00 34.94 28.96
N VAL A 269 -3.96 34.86 28.04
CA VAL A 269 -4.53 33.60 27.53
C VAL A 269 -4.18 33.42 26.04
N GLY A 270 -3.57 32.30 25.65
CA GLY A 270 -3.22 31.95 24.26
C GLY A 270 -1.80 31.37 24.10
N TRP A 271 -1.40 31.03 22.88
CA TRP A 271 -0.01 30.59 22.61
C TRP A 271 0.93 31.74 22.87
N GLN A 272 1.70 31.66 23.96
CA GLN A 272 2.76 32.62 24.25
C GLN A 272 4.00 31.90 24.78
N SER A 273 5.12 32.19 24.14
CA SER A 273 6.44 31.95 24.71
C SER A 273 6.70 32.95 25.85
N MET A 274 7.57 32.59 26.79
CA MET A 274 8.16 33.54 27.73
C MET A 274 9.39 34.15 27.09
N GLN A 275 9.55 35.48 27.18
CA GLN A 275 10.78 36.16 26.76
C GLN A 275 11.44 36.82 27.96
N GLU A 276 12.72 37.14 27.84
CA GLU A 276 13.41 37.94 28.82
C GLU A 276 12.75 39.33 28.96
N SER A 277 12.63 39.77 30.21
CA SER A 277 12.10 41.07 30.59
C SER A 277 13.24 41.99 30.97
N ASP A 278 13.28 43.19 30.37
CA ASP A 278 14.21 44.24 30.78
C ASP A 278 13.87 44.82 32.15
N TYR A 279 12.69 44.49 32.69
CA TYR A 279 12.19 45.00 33.95
C TYR A 279 12.99 44.46 35.14
N GLY A 280 13.71 45.35 35.82
CA GLY A 280 14.56 44.98 36.97
C GLY A 280 15.86 44.25 36.60
N LYS A 281 16.16 44.03 35.31
CA LYS A 281 17.38 43.35 34.85
C LYS A 281 18.58 44.31 34.73
N ASN A 282 18.34 45.54 34.28
CA ASN A 282 19.41 46.52 34.08
C ASN A 282 19.84 47.20 35.39
N LYS A 283 20.81 46.59 36.09
CA LYS A 283 21.44 47.11 37.32
C LYS A 283 22.26 48.40 37.09
N LEU A 284 22.49 48.83 35.86
CA LEU A 284 23.17 50.11 35.58
C LEU A 284 22.21 51.30 35.61
N ASN A 285 20.89 51.06 35.54
CA ASN A 285 19.89 52.09 35.75
C ASN A 285 19.61 52.21 37.26
N PRO A 286 19.92 53.35 37.92
CA PRO A 286 19.65 53.54 39.35
C PRO A 286 18.19 53.29 39.72
N ALA A 287 17.25 53.56 38.80
CA ALA A 287 15.82 53.30 39.01
C ALA A 287 15.47 51.81 39.19
N ASN A 288 16.38 50.89 38.82
CA ASN A 288 16.20 49.44 38.97
C ASN A 288 16.99 48.85 40.15
N TRP A 289 17.67 49.67 40.96
CA TRP A 289 18.35 49.15 42.15
C TRP A 289 17.33 48.70 43.20
N ALA A 290 17.62 47.59 43.88
CA ALA A 290 16.77 47.06 44.95
C ALA A 290 16.49 48.09 46.06
N LEU A 291 17.38 49.08 46.23
CA LEU A 291 17.20 50.21 47.15
C LEU A 291 15.98 51.09 46.81
N PHE A 292 15.53 51.09 45.55
CA PHE A 292 14.32 51.79 45.08
C PHE A 292 13.12 50.85 44.87
N GLY A 293 13.18 49.64 45.43
CA GLY A 293 12.04 48.72 45.50
C GLY A 293 11.62 48.06 44.20
N ARG A 294 12.43 48.12 43.12
CA ARG A 294 12.14 47.39 41.88
C ARG A 294 12.66 45.97 41.93
N HIS A 295 11.74 45.02 41.84
CA HIS A 295 12.04 43.59 41.73
C HIS A 295 11.93 43.14 40.28
N GLN A 296 12.70 42.11 39.90
CA GLN A 296 12.55 41.49 38.58
C GLN A 296 11.16 40.89 38.46
N LYS A 297 10.52 41.09 37.30
CA LYS A 297 9.28 40.36 37.00
C LYS A 297 9.54 38.87 37.01
N LYS A 298 8.55 38.09 37.41
CA LYS A 298 8.58 36.64 37.31
C LYS A 298 7.48 36.21 36.35
N ALA A 299 7.77 35.30 35.43
CA ALA A 299 6.77 34.75 34.53
C ALA A 299 6.59 33.23 34.71
N ARG A 300 5.40 32.71 34.40
CA ARG A 300 5.10 31.28 34.43
C ARG A 300 3.96 30.90 33.49
N LEU A 301 4.01 29.69 32.96
CA LEU A 301 2.97 29.09 32.13
C LEU A 301 2.09 28.13 32.95
N PHE A 302 0.79 28.12 32.65
CA PHE A 302 -0.21 27.24 33.25
C PHE A 302 -1.06 26.58 32.17
N PHE A 303 -1.47 25.34 32.41
CA PHE A 303 -2.33 24.59 31.49
C PHE A 303 -3.26 23.64 32.24
N SER A 304 -4.57 23.80 32.06
CA SER A 304 -5.55 22.85 32.56
C SER A 304 -6.03 21.97 31.42
N PRO A 305 -5.95 20.63 31.56
CA PRO A 305 -6.64 19.75 30.63
C PRO A 305 -8.17 19.92 30.77
N PRO A 306 -8.94 19.61 29.73
CA PRO A 306 -10.39 19.50 29.83
C PRO A 306 -10.76 18.40 30.83
N SER A 307 -11.63 18.71 31.81
CA SER A 307 -12.13 17.74 32.79
C SER A 307 -13.15 16.81 32.14
N THR A 308 -12.91 15.51 32.19
CA THR A 308 -13.71 14.45 31.54
C THR A 308 -15.19 14.38 31.97
N HIS A 309 -16.07 14.05 30.99
CA HIS A 309 -17.39 13.40 31.06
C HIS A 309 -18.72 14.16 31.14
N GLU A 310 -18.80 15.48 31.36
CA GLU A 310 -20.09 16.17 31.20
C GLU A 310 -20.26 16.77 29.79
N ASN A 311 -21.34 16.33 29.14
CA ASN A 311 -21.81 16.60 27.78
C ASN A 311 -22.13 18.08 27.49
N HIS A 312 -21.27 19.02 27.88
CA HIS A 312 -21.07 20.21 27.06
C HIS A 312 -20.14 19.81 25.93
N ARG A 313 -20.72 19.15 24.92
CA ARG A 313 -20.12 18.99 23.59
C ARG A 313 -19.87 20.38 23.02
N TYR A 314 -18.76 20.99 23.42
CA TYR A 314 -17.94 21.62 22.41
C TYR A 314 -17.52 20.47 21.49
N VAL A 315 -18.17 20.37 20.33
CA VAL A 315 -17.65 19.58 19.22
C VAL A 315 -16.50 20.43 18.69
N PRO A 316 -15.23 20.12 18.96
CA PRO A 316 -14.18 20.69 18.13
C PRO A 316 -14.48 20.17 16.72
N GLN A 317 -14.47 21.06 15.73
CA GLN A 317 -14.60 20.67 14.32
C GLN A 317 -13.47 19.74 13.85
N PHE A 318 -12.53 19.39 14.73
CA PHE A 318 -11.38 18.54 14.48
C PHE A 318 -11.19 17.62 15.69
N GLU A 319 -10.96 16.32 15.42
CA GLU A 319 -10.48 15.35 16.40
C GLU A 319 -9.37 15.96 17.26
N SER A 320 -9.34 15.61 18.55
CA SER A 320 -8.30 16.13 19.44
C SER A 320 -6.93 15.70 18.92
N GLU A 321 -5.96 16.61 19.02
CA GLU A 321 -4.60 16.41 18.53
C GLU A 321 -4.01 15.10 19.08
N GLU A 322 -4.39 14.73 20.31
CA GLU A 322 -4.01 13.52 21.04
C GLU A 322 -4.52 12.23 20.38
N VAL A 323 -5.78 12.22 19.93
CA VAL A 323 -6.36 11.08 19.19
C VAL A 323 -5.76 11.01 17.78
N ARG A 324 -5.56 12.16 17.12
CA ARG A 324 -4.87 12.22 15.82
C ARG A 324 -3.41 11.79 15.90
N GLN A 325 -2.71 12.09 17.00
CA GLN A 325 -1.31 11.75 17.19
C GLN A 325 -1.12 10.28 17.59
N ALA A 326 -1.99 9.72 18.46
CA ALA A 326 -2.02 8.29 18.75
C ALA A 326 -2.39 7.46 17.50
N GLU A 327 -3.36 7.93 16.71
CA GLU A 327 -3.70 7.29 15.43
C GLU A 327 -2.58 7.49 14.40
N SER A 328 -1.87 8.63 14.42
CA SER A 328 -0.68 8.86 13.59
C SER A 328 0.48 7.94 13.98
N GLY A 329 0.68 7.63 15.26
CA GLY A 329 1.68 6.68 15.76
C GLY A 329 1.38 5.26 15.29
N LYS A 330 0.14 4.79 15.45
CA LYS A 330 -0.32 3.51 14.89
C LYS A 330 -0.22 3.47 13.37
N GLN A 331 -0.58 4.56 12.71
CA GLN A 331 -0.44 4.68 11.26
C GLN A 331 1.03 4.66 10.83
N HIS A 332 1.94 5.19 11.64
CA HIS A 332 3.38 5.16 11.41
C HIS A 332 3.94 3.73 11.54
N VAL A 333 3.54 2.99 12.57
CA VAL A 333 3.92 1.57 12.76
C VAL A 333 3.34 0.69 11.66
N ARG A 334 2.07 0.89 11.29
CA ARG A 334 1.44 0.22 10.14
C ARG A 334 2.19 0.50 8.85
N GLU A 335 2.61 1.74 8.64
CA GLU A 335 3.36 2.15 7.46
C GLU A 335 4.78 1.54 7.44
N LEU A 336 5.40 1.36 8.60
CA LEU A 336 6.69 0.67 8.74
C LEU A 336 6.56 -0.83 8.43
N ALA A 337 5.55 -1.50 9.02
CA ALA A 337 5.23 -2.89 8.71
C ALA A 337 4.88 -3.08 7.22
N ARG A 338 4.18 -2.11 6.62
CA ARG A 338 3.91 -2.06 5.18
C ARG A 338 5.21 -2.00 4.38
N GLN A 339 6.15 -1.13 4.76
CA GLN A 339 7.46 -1.00 4.11
C GLN A 339 8.33 -2.25 4.20
N VAL A 340 8.28 -2.99 5.31
CA VAL A 340 8.95 -4.29 5.44
C VAL A 340 8.30 -5.34 4.54
N ASN A 341 6.96 -5.36 4.47
CA ASN A 341 6.21 -6.26 3.58
C ASN A 341 6.37 -5.91 2.08
N HIS A 342 6.74 -4.67 1.77
CA HIS A 342 7.08 -4.23 0.43
C HIS A 342 8.43 -4.73 -0.09
N LEU A 343 9.11 -5.63 0.63
CA LEU A 343 10.27 -6.37 0.11
C LEU A 343 9.88 -7.52 -0.85
N SER A 344 8.58 -7.67 -1.19
CA SER A 344 8.16 -8.47 -2.34
C SER A 344 8.70 -7.88 -3.65
N ILE A 345 8.84 -8.67 -4.72
CA ILE A 345 9.32 -8.15 -6.01
C ILE A 345 8.44 -6.99 -6.51
N ASP A 346 7.13 -7.06 -6.32
CA ASP A 346 6.21 -5.97 -6.67
C ASP A 346 6.39 -4.74 -5.78
N GLY A 347 6.54 -4.93 -4.47
CA GLY A 347 6.84 -3.83 -3.55
C GLY A 347 8.21 -3.19 -3.80
N ILE A 348 9.24 -3.99 -4.15
CA ILE A 348 10.57 -3.51 -4.55
C ILE A 348 10.45 -2.65 -5.80
N LEU A 349 9.62 -3.03 -6.77
CA LEU A 349 9.42 -2.24 -7.99
C LEU A 349 8.62 -0.97 -7.76
N ASP A 350 7.52 -1.03 -6.99
CA ASP A 350 6.78 0.15 -6.55
C ASP A 350 7.71 1.12 -5.81
N HIS A 351 8.65 0.58 -5.04
CA HIS A 351 9.63 1.37 -4.33
C HIS A 351 10.80 1.87 -5.19
N MET A 352 11.26 1.11 -6.18
CA MET A 352 12.25 1.59 -7.17
C MET A 352 11.70 2.79 -7.94
N LEU A 353 10.38 2.83 -8.12
CA LEU A 353 9.62 3.95 -8.67
C LEU A 353 9.08 4.88 -7.58
N SER A 354 9.75 4.94 -6.44
CA SER A 354 9.47 5.91 -5.39
C SER A 354 10.68 6.78 -5.11
N PHE A 355 10.45 7.91 -4.46
CA PHE A 355 11.51 8.77 -3.97
C PHE A 355 11.11 9.35 -2.61
N TYR A 356 12.10 9.81 -1.86
CA TYR A 356 11.91 10.53 -0.60
C TYR A 356 12.86 11.72 -0.54
N VAL A 357 12.48 12.70 0.28
CA VAL A 357 13.26 13.92 0.50
C VAL A 357 13.81 13.89 1.92
N CYS A 358 15.10 14.14 2.07
CA CYS A 358 15.74 14.34 3.36
C CYS A 358 16.20 15.78 3.51
N MET A 359 16.05 16.37 4.69
CA MET A 359 16.56 17.66 5.06
C MET A 359 17.69 17.48 6.08
N ARG A 360 18.84 18.10 5.81
CA ARG A 360 19.89 18.27 6.80
C ARG A 360 19.35 19.10 7.95
N PHE A 361 19.32 18.48 9.11
CA PHE A 361 18.75 19.05 10.33
C PHE A 361 19.86 19.59 11.24
N LEU A 362 19.50 20.01 12.46
CA LEU A 362 20.43 20.48 13.48
C LEU A 362 20.94 19.32 14.36
N PRO A 363 22.14 19.45 14.96
CA PRO A 363 22.68 18.50 15.92
C PRO A 363 22.04 18.70 17.30
N ASP A 364 20.77 18.33 17.40
CA ASP A 364 19.98 18.36 18.64
C ASP A 364 20.40 17.22 19.59
N LYS A 365 19.85 17.18 20.82
CA LYS A 365 20.28 16.18 21.82
C LYS A 365 20.24 14.74 21.29
N ASP A 366 19.12 14.32 20.69
CA ASP A 366 18.94 12.97 20.11
C ASP A 366 20.08 12.64 19.14
N PHE A 367 20.45 13.62 18.29
CA PHE A 367 21.53 13.46 17.35
C PHE A 367 22.92 13.44 17.99
N MET A 368 23.15 14.28 19.00
CA MET A 368 24.45 14.38 19.67
C MET A 368 24.82 13.07 20.36
N ASP A 369 23.87 12.45 21.05
CA ASP A 369 24.11 11.18 21.75
C ASP A 369 24.43 10.06 20.75
N LEU A 370 23.71 10.02 19.62
CA LEU A 370 23.97 9.06 18.54
C LEU A 370 25.32 9.32 17.86
N ALA A 371 25.63 10.58 17.54
CA ALA A 371 26.87 11.00 16.90
C ALA A 371 28.10 10.67 17.74
N LYS A 372 28.00 10.90 19.06
CA LYS A 372 29.04 10.55 20.03
C LYS A 372 29.38 9.07 19.91
N TYR A 373 28.37 8.22 20.02
CA TYR A 373 28.55 6.77 19.90
C TYR A 373 29.19 6.37 18.56
N GLU A 374 28.70 6.93 17.46
CA GLU A 374 29.22 6.66 16.11
C GLU A 374 30.71 6.95 15.97
N LEU A 375 31.12 8.14 16.41
CA LEU A 375 32.52 8.56 16.33
C LEU A 375 33.41 7.68 17.22
N GLU A 376 32.92 7.26 18.39
CA GLU A 376 33.68 6.44 19.34
C GLU A 376 33.84 4.98 18.92
N ARG A 377 32.85 4.40 18.23
CA ARG A 377 32.75 2.94 18.10
C ARG A 377 32.64 2.40 16.69
N VAL A 378 32.33 3.24 15.70
CA VAL A 378 32.16 2.81 14.31
C VAL A 378 33.26 3.40 13.44
N ALA A 379 34.06 2.55 12.79
CA ALA A 379 34.96 2.95 11.73
C ALA A 379 34.19 2.96 10.41
N VAL A 380 34.31 4.03 9.63
CA VAL A 380 33.67 4.11 8.31
C VAL A 380 34.52 3.36 7.28
N ASP A 381 35.81 3.61 7.30
CA ASP A 381 36.85 2.93 6.52
C ASP A 381 38.22 3.11 7.21
N GLN A 382 39.30 2.67 6.55
CA GLN A 382 40.67 2.80 7.07
C GLN A 382 41.09 4.26 7.28
N ASP A 383 40.60 5.19 6.44
CA ASP A 383 40.91 6.62 6.52
C ASP A 383 40.03 7.37 7.54
N THR A 384 38.96 6.72 8.01
CA THR A 384 37.98 7.26 8.94
C THR A 384 37.75 6.29 10.09
N PRO A 385 38.78 6.06 10.92
CA PRO A 385 38.69 5.14 12.04
C PRO A 385 37.78 5.68 13.15
N VAL A 386 37.52 4.82 14.13
CA VAL A 386 36.98 5.25 15.42
C VAL A 386 37.88 6.28 16.09
N ALA A 387 37.30 7.18 16.87
CA ALA A 387 38.04 8.21 17.60
C ALA A 387 39.03 7.63 18.61
N GLY A 388 38.69 6.49 19.24
CA GLY A 388 39.55 5.83 20.23
C GLY A 388 39.68 6.59 21.57
N HIS A 389 38.83 7.59 21.81
CA HIS A 389 38.72 8.37 23.04
C HIS A 389 37.26 8.80 23.26
N ASP A 390 36.93 9.32 24.44
CA ASP A 390 35.61 9.89 24.76
C ASP A 390 35.40 11.16 23.92
N VAL A 391 34.41 11.12 23.03
CA VAL A 391 34.17 12.17 22.05
C VAL A 391 33.41 13.32 22.69
N SER A 392 33.99 14.51 22.62
CA SER A 392 33.41 15.73 23.18
C SER A 392 32.30 16.31 22.28
N ARG A 393 31.44 17.13 22.88
CA ARG A 393 30.40 17.90 22.17
C ARG A 393 31.03 18.80 21.09
N GLU A 394 32.15 19.43 21.42
CA GLU A 394 32.92 20.28 20.54
C GLU A 394 33.42 19.53 19.31
N GLU A 395 33.89 18.29 19.46
CA GLU A 395 34.35 17.44 18.36
C GLU A 395 33.20 17.06 17.43
N ILE A 396 32.05 16.63 17.97
CA ILE A 396 30.85 16.33 17.16
C ILE A 396 30.44 17.57 16.36
N TYR A 397 30.46 18.73 17.00
CA TYR A 397 30.19 20.00 16.33
C TYR A 397 31.22 20.31 15.24
N GLN A 398 32.52 20.04 15.43
CA GLN A 398 33.51 20.20 14.37
C GLN A 398 33.23 19.25 13.21
N GLU A 399 32.86 18.00 13.46
CA GLU A 399 32.51 17.05 12.41
C GLU A 399 31.24 17.51 11.65
N PHE A 400 30.23 18.04 12.35
CA PHE A 400 29.05 18.65 11.72
C PHE A 400 29.41 19.89 10.88
N LYS A 401 30.22 20.80 11.43
CA LYS A 401 30.67 22.04 10.76
C LYS A 401 31.50 21.74 9.51
N ASN A 402 32.40 20.77 9.60
CA ASN A 402 33.23 20.32 8.48
C ASN A 402 32.46 19.46 7.49
N ALA A 403 31.20 19.14 7.82
CA ALA A 403 30.29 18.38 6.99
C ALA A 403 30.81 16.93 6.79
N HIS A 404 31.39 16.37 7.85
CA HIS A 404 31.76 14.96 7.98
C HIS A 404 30.71 14.16 8.75
N LEU A 405 29.65 14.82 9.22
CA LEU A 405 28.52 14.22 9.90
C LEU A 405 27.25 15.02 9.60
N PHE A 406 26.20 14.37 9.11
CA PHE A 406 24.94 15.01 8.73
C PHE A 406 23.75 14.42 9.50
N PRO A 407 23.17 15.17 10.45
CA PRO A 407 21.81 14.92 10.88
C PRO A 407 20.86 15.10 9.72
N LEU A 408 20.01 14.12 9.48
CA LEU A 408 19.01 14.12 8.42
C LEU A 408 17.64 13.81 9.01
N ARG A 409 16.65 14.60 8.64
CA ARG A 409 15.23 14.28 8.81
C ARG A 409 14.66 13.95 7.44
N CYS A 410 14.05 12.79 7.25
CA CYS A 410 13.56 12.33 5.95
C CYS A 410 12.03 12.18 5.94
N GLY A 411 11.44 12.49 4.79
CA GLY A 411 10.04 12.30 4.48
C GLY A 411 9.70 10.85 4.18
N ARG A 412 8.41 10.59 4.01
CA ARG A 412 7.90 9.29 3.56
C ARG A 412 8.28 9.04 2.10
N SER A 413 8.36 7.78 1.69
CA SER A 413 8.48 7.43 0.27
C SER A 413 7.21 7.86 -0.46
N MET A 414 7.37 8.62 -1.53
CA MET A 414 6.31 9.00 -2.45
C MET A 414 6.49 8.25 -3.75
N HIS A 415 5.43 7.66 -4.26
CA HIS A 415 5.46 7.05 -5.59
C HIS A 415 5.62 8.15 -6.64
N VAL A 416 6.46 7.95 -7.66
CA VAL A 416 6.69 8.97 -8.71
C VAL A 416 5.42 9.30 -9.50
N GLN A 417 4.39 8.45 -9.40
CA GLN A 417 3.09 8.63 -10.04
C GLN A 417 2.02 9.24 -9.14
N ASP A 418 2.29 9.39 -7.85
CA ASP A 418 1.37 10.07 -6.94
C ASP A 418 1.51 11.58 -7.15
N ILE A 419 1.00 12.04 -8.30
CA ILE A 419 1.12 13.43 -8.74
C ILE A 419 0.48 14.37 -7.71
N GLU A 420 -0.58 13.93 -7.04
CA GLU A 420 -1.24 14.70 -5.99
C GLU A 420 -0.33 14.87 -4.76
N ALA A 421 0.29 13.80 -4.26
CA ALA A 421 1.23 13.91 -3.14
C ALA A 421 2.46 14.77 -3.51
N ILE A 422 2.95 14.65 -4.75
CA ILE A 422 4.05 15.49 -5.24
C ILE A 422 3.63 16.97 -5.27
N ASP A 423 2.42 17.27 -5.76
CA ASP A 423 1.89 18.63 -5.80
C ASP A 423 1.68 19.21 -4.39
N GLN A 424 1.19 18.40 -3.44
CA GLN A 424 1.04 18.79 -2.04
C GLN A 424 2.41 19.09 -1.39
N LEU A 425 3.42 18.27 -1.66
CA LEU A 425 4.78 18.53 -1.17
C LEU A 425 5.36 19.82 -1.79
N VAL A 426 5.22 20.00 -3.11
CA VAL A 426 5.67 21.22 -3.81
C VAL A 426 4.96 22.46 -3.25
N GLN A 427 3.65 22.37 -2.99
CA GLN A 427 2.89 23.46 -2.37
C GLN A 427 3.41 23.76 -0.96
N THR A 428 3.64 22.73 -0.14
CA THR A 428 4.18 22.87 1.21
C THR A 428 5.57 23.52 1.20
N LEU A 429 6.45 23.11 0.28
CA LEU A 429 7.79 23.68 0.15
C LEU A 429 7.77 25.14 -0.33
N ASN A 430 6.84 25.48 -1.24
CA ASN A 430 6.66 26.85 -1.75
C ASN A 430 6.02 27.80 -0.74
N ASP A 431 5.15 27.29 0.14
CA ASP A 431 4.47 28.10 1.13
C ASP A 431 5.47 28.54 2.21
N SER A 432 5.76 29.85 2.21
CA SER A 432 6.64 30.50 3.18
C SER A 432 6.18 30.42 4.63
N SER A 433 4.90 30.10 4.85
CA SER A 433 4.27 29.93 6.17
C SER A 433 4.12 28.46 6.57
N SER A 434 4.54 27.51 5.73
CA SER A 434 4.48 26.11 6.10
C SER A 434 5.49 25.76 7.20
N LEU A 435 5.11 24.82 8.04
CA LEU A 435 5.94 24.25 9.10
C LEU A 435 7.29 23.76 8.57
N LEU A 436 7.30 23.09 7.42
CA LEU A 436 8.53 22.60 6.80
C LEU A 436 9.45 23.74 6.31
N ASN A 437 8.88 24.83 5.76
CA ASN A 437 9.65 26.00 5.35
C ASN A 437 10.24 26.74 6.56
N GLU A 438 9.48 26.83 7.66
CA GLU A 438 9.96 27.37 8.94
C GLU A 438 11.13 26.55 9.49
N ALA A 439 10.99 25.22 9.58
CA ALA A 439 12.05 24.32 10.02
C ALA A 439 13.31 24.39 9.12
N TYR A 440 13.12 24.56 7.80
CA TYR A 440 14.22 24.81 6.86
C TYR A 440 14.95 26.12 7.18
N ARG A 441 14.24 27.24 7.31
CA ARG A 441 14.85 28.55 7.62
C ARG A 441 15.59 28.52 8.95
N PHE A 442 15.01 27.89 9.96
CA PHE A 442 15.65 27.68 11.25
C PHE A 442 16.96 26.89 11.09
N SER A 443 16.92 25.77 10.37
CA SER A 443 18.11 24.94 10.13
C SER A 443 19.19 25.68 9.32
N VAL A 444 18.81 26.53 8.36
CA VAL A 444 19.74 27.41 7.63
C VAL A 444 20.41 28.38 8.59
N ASN A 445 19.64 29.07 9.44
CA ASN A 445 20.19 30.01 10.42
C ASN A 445 21.16 29.32 11.38
N VAL A 446 20.78 28.18 11.95
CA VAL A 446 21.65 27.39 12.85
C VAL A 446 22.93 26.98 12.12
N THR A 447 22.84 26.50 10.88
CA THR A 447 24.02 26.11 10.08
C THR A 447 24.92 27.30 9.75
N GLU A 448 24.36 28.47 9.46
CA GLU A 448 25.13 29.71 9.24
C GLU A 448 25.88 30.14 10.51
N LYS A 449 25.24 30.05 11.69
CA LYS A 449 25.88 30.34 12.99
C LYS A 449 26.92 29.28 13.36
N ALA A 450 26.65 28.01 13.06
CA ALA A 450 27.59 26.92 13.20
C ALA A 450 28.85 27.12 12.34
N GLY A 451 28.77 27.86 11.22
CA GLY A 451 29.96 28.26 10.47
C GLY A 451 30.93 29.15 11.29
N LYS A 452 30.41 29.92 12.25
CA LYS A 452 31.15 30.93 13.02
C LYS A 452 31.76 30.38 14.29
N SER A 453 30.96 29.87 15.23
CA SER A 453 31.44 29.23 16.47
C SER A 453 30.37 28.36 17.13
N LEU A 454 30.80 27.45 18.02
CA LEU A 454 29.88 26.61 18.81
C LEU A 454 28.95 27.46 19.67
N HIS A 455 29.51 28.48 20.33
CA HIS A 455 28.75 29.43 21.14
C HIS A 455 27.66 30.17 20.33
N GLU A 456 27.94 30.59 19.10
CA GLU A 456 26.91 31.21 18.25
C GLU A 456 25.82 30.23 17.83
N MET A 457 26.17 28.96 17.61
CA MET A 457 25.20 27.90 17.30
C MET A 457 24.31 27.59 18.51
N ASP A 458 24.90 27.42 19.69
CA ASP A 458 24.18 27.16 20.94
C ASP A 458 23.24 28.32 21.29
N LYS A 459 23.69 29.56 21.06
CA LYS A 459 22.85 30.76 21.23
C LYS A 459 21.65 30.76 20.28
N GLU A 460 21.84 30.37 19.02
CA GLU A 460 20.75 30.27 18.04
C GLU A 460 19.75 29.16 18.42
N MET A 461 20.27 28.01 18.88
CA MET A 461 19.48 26.92 19.44
C MET A 461 18.90 27.23 20.84
N ARG A 462 19.25 28.39 21.41
CA ARG A 462 18.88 28.84 22.76
C ARG A 462 19.22 27.81 23.85
N LEU A 463 20.31 27.07 23.67
CA LEU A 463 20.82 26.17 24.69
C LEU A 463 21.40 27.01 25.83
N ASN A 464 21.08 26.62 27.06
CA ASN A 464 21.51 27.37 28.22
C ASN A 464 23.01 27.11 28.46
N GLU A 465 23.86 28.08 28.10
CA GLU A 465 25.33 27.96 28.14
C GLU A 465 25.92 27.55 29.50
N SER A 466 25.16 27.72 30.58
CA SER A 466 25.59 27.38 31.94
C SER A 466 25.44 25.90 32.30
N ASP A 467 24.78 25.09 31.48
CA ASP A 467 24.42 23.70 31.83
C ASP A 467 24.36 22.79 30.59
N PRO A 468 25.49 22.18 30.18
CA PRO A 468 25.58 21.36 28.98
C PRO A 468 24.79 20.05 29.06
N GLU A 469 24.29 19.65 30.24
CA GLU A 469 23.43 18.48 30.42
C GLU A 469 21.92 18.80 30.33
N ARG A 470 21.54 20.08 30.17
CA ARG A 470 20.11 20.42 30.06
C ARG A 470 19.48 19.87 28.77
N PRO A 471 18.19 19.49 28.84
CA PRO A 471 17.42 19.13 27.65
C PRO A 471 17.40 20.31 26.65
N ASP A 472 17.19 19.98 25.38
CA ASP A 472 17.05 20.97 24.31
C ASP A 472 16.10 22.11 24.70
N SER A 473 16.37 23.33 24.21
CA SER A 473 15.47 24.45 24.48
C SER A 473 14.06 24.13 23.97
N ILE A 474 13.03 24.68 24.62
CA ILE A 474 11.62 24.53 24.18
C ILE A 474 11.49 24.91 22.69
N TYR A 475 12.28 25.87 22.24
CA TYR A 475 12.31 26.30 20.85
C TYR A 475 12.86 25.23 19.89
N VAL A 476 13.93 24.53 20.28
CA VAL A 476 14.47 23.39 19.50
C VAL A 476 13.50 22.21 19.50
N GLN A 477 12.83 21.94 20.62
CA GLN A 477 11.81 20.89 20.72
C GLN A 477 10.62 21.17 19.80
N ASP A 478 10.15 22.42 19.76
CA ASP A 478 9.10 22.88 18.85
C ASP A 478 9.51 22.72 17.38
N MET A 479 10.71 23.17 17.00
CA MET A 479 11.22 23.00 15.63
C MET A 479 11.44 21.53 15.25
N ARG A 480 11.85 20.69 16.19
CA ARG A 480 11.95 19.23 16.00
C ARG A 480 10.56 18.65 15.72
N TRP A 481 9.56 19.01 16.51
CA TRP A 481 8.18 18.57 16.32
C TRP A 481 7.63 19.02 14.95
N THR A 482 7.83 20.29 14.60
CA THR A 482 7.48 20.87 13.30
C THR A 482 8.12 20.11 12.13
N ALA A 483 9.42 19.81 12.21
CA ALA A 483 10.11 19.03 11.18
C ALA A 483 9.57 17.60 11.07
N ARG A 484 9.27 16.95 12.20
CA ARG A 484 8.75 15.57 12.24
C ARG A 484 7.38 15.41 11.55
N GLN A 485 6.54 16.44 11.55
CA GLN A 485 5.24 16.39 10.86
C GLN A 485 5.38 16.12 9.35
N SER A 486 6.42 16.67 8.72
CA SER A 486 6.67 16.48 7.28
C SER A 486 7.80 15.49 6.98
N LEU A 487 8.77 15.37 7.89
CA LEU A 487 9.98 14.56 7.78
C LEU A 487 10.14 13.70 9.04
N PRO A 488 9.28 12.69 9.25
CA PRO A 488 9.19 11.99 10.53
C PRO A 488 10.41 11.15 10.88
N TRP A 489 11.25 10.83 9.90
CA TRP A 489 12.30 9.85 10.07
C TRP A 489 13.64 10.50 10.37
N SER A 490 14.35 10.02 11.38
CA SER A 490 15.70 10.51 11.71
C SER A 490 16.74 9.56 11.14
N THR A 491 17.78 10.11 10.54
CA THR A 491 18.95 9.35 10.11
C THR A 491 20.19 10.23 10.20
N PHE A 492 21.36 9.61 10.13
CA PHE A 492 22.61 10.33 9.98
C PHE A 492 23.40 9.77 8.81
N LEU A 493 24.19 10.63 8.21
CA LEU A 493 25.16 10.25 7.19
C LEU A 493 26.56 10.62 7.68
N ARG A 494 27.47 9.66 7.69
CA ARG A 494 28.90 9.87 8.02
C ARG A 494 29.76 9.43 6.82
N PRO A 495 30.19 10.36 5.95
CA PRO A 495 31.05 10.03 4.84
C PRO A 495 32.47 9.71 5.31
N SER A 496 33.22 9.02 4.44
CA SER A 496 34.66 8.87 4.60
C SER A 496 35.38 10.23 4.51
N LYS A 497 36.34 10.45 5.42
CA LYS A 497 37.24 11.62 5.45
C LYS A 497 38.11 11.71 4.20
N HIS A 498 38.22 10.65 3.40
CA HIS A 498 38.92 10.66 2.12
C HIS A 498 38.31 11.66 1.09
N TYR A 499 37.04 12.05 1.25
CA TYR A 499 36.29 12.82 0.24
C TYR A 499 35.90 14.25 0.67
N GLU A 500 36.80 14.99 1.34
CA GLU A 500 36.54 16.35 1.87
C GLU A 500 35.97 17.38 0.87
N HIS A 501 36.15 17.16 -0.43
CA HIS A 501 35.84 18.09 -1.52
C HIS A 501 34.48 17.83 -2.19
N HIS A 502 33.67 16.91 -1.67
CA HIS A 502 32.41 16.49 -2.29
C HIS A 502 31.15 16.88 -1.52
N VAL A 503 31.33 17.59 -0.40
CA VAL A 503 30.21 18.01 0.43
C VAL A 503 29.89 19.48 0.22
N SER A 504 28.62 19.77 -0.04
CA SER A 504 28.14 21.14 -0.02
C SER A 504 28.20 21.71 1.40
N ARG A 505 29.18 22.57 1.66
CA ARG A 505 29.29 23.37 2.90
C ARG A 505 28.35 24.58 2.92
N HIS A 506 27.61 24.82 1.83
CA HIS A 506 26.73 25.97 1.72
C HIS A 506 25.51 25.80 2.66
N PRO A 507 25.23 26.76 3.57
CA PRO A 507 24.18 26.61 4.58
C PRO A 507 22.76 26.42 4.03
N LYS A 508 22.50 26.90 2.80
CA LYS A 508 21.18 26.74 2.15
C LYS A 508 20.95 25.36 1.54
N ASN A 509 22.01 24.61 1.28
CA ASN A 509 21.93 23.32 0.61
C ASN A 509 21.65 22.23 1.64
N LEU A 510 20.40 22.15 2.09
CA LEU A 510 19.99 21.23 3.14
C LEU A 510 19.22 20.03 2.61
N PHE A 511 18.60 20.09 1.43
CA PHE A 511 17.76 19.00 0.97
C PHE A 511 18.50 18.00 0.09
N MET A 512 18.22 16.72 0.30
CA MET A 512 18.70 15.60 -0.50
C MET A 512 17.49 14.86 -1.06
N LEU A 513 17.53 14.56 -2.35
CA LEU A 513 16.52 13.77 -3.04
C LEU A 513 17.05 12.36 -3.27
N CYS A 514 16.32 11.36 -2.80
CA CYS A 514 16.70 9.95 -2.87
C CYS A 514 15.68 9.14 -3.63
N PHE A 515 16.11 8.45 -4.68
CA PHE A 515 15.31 7.52 -5.46
C PHE A 515 15.46 6.09 -4.95
N GLY A 516 14.37 5.32 -5.02
CA GLY A 516 14.33 3.94 -4.58
C GLY A 516 13.72 3.75 -3.19
N PRO A 517 13.54 2.49 -2.76
CA PRO A 517 13.04 2.19 -1.43
C PRO A 517 13.97 2.76 -0.37
N ARG A 518 13.35 3.13 0.74
CA ARG A 518 14.05 3.19 2.03
C ARG A 518 14.24 1.75 2.51
N VAL A 519 15.26 1.07 1.97
CA VAL A 519 15.58 -0.28 2.43
C VAL A 519 16.28 -0.15 3.77
N ALA A 520 15.51 -0.31 4.85
CA ALA A 520 16.04 -0.62 6.16
C ALA A 520 16.43 -2.11 6.16
N SER A 521 17.68 -2.42 6.53
CA SER A 521 18.07 -3.79 6.89
C SER A 521 17.40 -4.22 8.21
N TYR A 522 17.79 -5.38 8.75
CA TYR A 522 17.26 -5.88 10.01
C TYR A 522 17.35 -4.82 11.13
N PRO A 523 16.24 -4.53 11.85
CA PRO A 523 16.27 -3.74 13.06
C PRO A 523 17.24 -4.35 14.06
N HIS A 524 18.21 -3.57 14.50
CA HIS A 524 19.17 -3.97 15.51
C HIS A 524 19.28 -2.87 16.57
N LYS A 525 19.22 -3.28 17.84
CA LYS A 525 19.62 -2.41 18.95
C LYS A 525 21.09 -2.63 19.19
N ARG A 526 21.81 -1.54 19.42
CA ARG A 526 23.24 -1.63 19.73
C ARG A 526 23.48 -2.08 21.15
N GLU A 527 24.63 -2.71 21.37
CA GLU A 527 25.11 -3.00 22.71
C GLU A 527 25.22 -1.68 23.50
N ASN A 528 24.34 -1.53 24.50
CA ASN A 528 24.16 -0.34 25.34
C ASN A 528 23.64 0.93 24.62
N GLY A 529 23.01 0.80 23.44
CA GLY A 529 22.37 1.93 22.76
C GLY A 529 20.89 2.09 23.15
N GLU A 530 20.44 3.34 23.32
CA GLU A 530 19.04 3.68 23.63
C GLU A 530 18.13 3.72 22.39
N HIS A 531 18.65 3.39 21.21
CA HIS A 531 17.93 3.53 19.94
C HIS A 531 17.93 2.23 19.13
N ILE A 532 16.80 1.94 18.47
CA ILE A 532 16.72 0.88 17.45
C ILE A 532 17.16 1.47 16.12
N LEU A 533 18.17 0.82 15.51
CA LEU A 533 18.75 1.25 14.25
C LEU A 533 18.49 0.25 13.13
N ALA A 534 18.51 0.71 11.90
CA ALA A 534 18.57 -0.14 10.71
C ALA A 534 19.57 0.44 9.70
N ASP A 535 20.38 -0.42 9.10
CA ASP A 535 21.35 0.00 8.09
C ASP A 535 20.64 0.29 6.77
N MET A 536 21.17 1.26 6.03
CA MET A 536 20.62 1.68 4.75
C MET A 536 21.59 1.47 3.61
N ASN A 537 21.02 1.08 2.48
CA ASN A 537 21.59 1.44 1.20
C ASN A 537 21.06 2.82 0.78
N THR A 538 21.91 3.84 0.82
CA THR A 538 21.60 5.19 0.34
C THR A 538 21.94 5.39 -1.14
N ALA A 539 22.11 4.29 -1.88
CA ALA A 539 22.18 4.30 -3.34
C ALA A 539 20.94 5.02 -3.92
N GLY A 540 21.17 5.99 -4.80
CA GLY A 540 20.11 6.75 -5.47
C GLY A 540 19.80 8.12 -4.86
N CYS A 541 20.43 8.50 -3.75
CA CYS A 541 20.46 9.89 -3.28
C CYS A 541 21.31 10.76 -4.21
N ASN A 542 20.96 12.05 -4.37
CA ASN A 542 21.59 12.92 -5.35
C ASN A 542 22.09 14.23 -4.75
N GLY A 543 23.04 14.21 -3.81
CA GLY A 543 23.64 15.44 -3.29
C GLY A 543 22.68 16.37 -2.54
N PHE A 544 23.24 17.44 -2.00
CA PHE A 544 22.49 18.48 -1.31
C PHE A 544 22.13 19.63 -2.25
N TRP A 545 20.93 20.16 -2.08
CA TRP A 545 20.30 21.21 -2.87
C TRP A 545 19.62 22.22 -1.95
N ASP A 546 19.46 23.44 -2.45
CA ASP A 546 18.59 24.41 -1.81
C ASP A 546 17.11 24.08 -2.09
N LEU A 547 16.23 24.79 -1.38
CA LEU A 547 14.78 24.59 -1.46
C LEU A 547 14.25 24.79 -2.89
N GLU A 548 14.75 25.79 -3.62
CA GLU A 548 14.28 26.14 -4.95
C GLU A 548 14.63 25.04 -5.98
N GLU A 549 15.86 24.53 -5.92
CA GLU A 549 16.31 23.48 -6.82
C GLU A 549 15.58 22.15 -6.55
N VAL A 550 15.25 21.82 -5.29
CA VAL A 550 14.42 20.65 -4.98
C VAL A 550 13.02 20.76 -5.58
N ILE A 551 12.37 21.92 -5.47
CA ILE A 551 11.07 22.15 -6.11
C ILE A 551 11.17 21.93 -7.62
N ARG A 552 12.22 22.46 -8.27
CA ARG A 552 12.47 22.25 -9.70
C ARG A 552 12.73 20.77 -10.05
N HIS A 553 13.35 20.00 -9.16
CA HIS A 553 13.52 18.56 -9.34
C HIS A 553 12.19 17.80 -9.22
N MET A 554 11.32 18.19 -8.28
CA MET A 554 9.99 17.58 -8.12
C MET A 554 9.13 17.77 -9.38
N ASP A 555 9.12 18.98 -9.94
CA ASP A 555 8.41 19.28 -11.19
C ASP A 555 8.93 18.45 -12.38
N ARG A 556 10.24 18.17 -12.41
CA ARG A 556 10.85 17.32 -13.45
C ARG A 556 10.44 15.86 -13.28
N ILE A 557 10.43 15.34 -12.04
CA ILE A 557 9.95 13.98 -11.74
C ILE A 557 8.50 13.84 -12.20
N LYS A 558 7.64 14.78 -11.79
CA LYS A 558 6.23 14.83 -12.21
C LYS A 558 6.07 14.78 -13.73
N LYS A 559 6.87 15.55 -14.47
CA LYS A 559 6.84 15.55 -15.94
C LYS A 559 7.37 14.26 -16.57
N LEU A 560 8.43 13.69 -16.01
CA LEU A 560 9.08 12.49 -16.54
C LEU A 560 8.23 11.23 -16.36
N PHE A 561 7.49 11.16 -15.25
CA PHE A 561 6.63 10.03 -14.90
C PHE A 561 5.13 10.31 -15.11
N ALA A 562 4.80 11.40 -15.80
CA ALA A 562 3.48 11.62 -16.37
C ALA A 562 3.14 10.48 -17.37
N PRO A 563 1.87 10.13 -17.57
CA PRO A 563 1.48 8.75 -17.89
C PRO A 563 1.89 8.30 -19.31
N GLU A 564 2.95 7.52 -19.40
CA GLU A 564 3.11 6.48 -20.43
C GLU A 564 3.02 5.10 -19.74
N MET A 565 1.80 4.71 -19.38
CA MET A 565 1.54 3.54 -18.52
C MET A 565 2.03 2.21 -19.13
N CYS A 566 2.10 2.10 -20.46
CA CYS A 566 2.69 0.91 -21.08
C CYS A 566 4.23 0.85 -20.95
N PHE A 567 4.94 1.99 -20.82
CA PHE A 567 6.39 2.01 -20.59
C PHE A 567 6.72 1.51 -19.18
N GLU A 568 5.95 1.93 -18.20
CA GLU A 568 6.12 1.50 -16.81
C GLU A 568 5.94 0.00 -16.66
N PHE A 569 4.87 -0.58 -17.21
CA PHE A 569 4.67 -2.03 -17.13
C PHE A 569 5.85 -2.80 -17.77
N LYS A 570 6.30 -2.34 -18.93
CA LYS A 570 7.47 -2.92 -19.61
C LYS A 570 8.73 -2.78 -18.77
N LEU A 571 8.95 -1.63 -18.15
CA LEU A 571 10.08 -1.35 -17.26
C LEU A 571 10.02 -2.23 -16.01
N ARG A 572 8.85 -2.33 -15.34
CA ARG A 572 8.61 -3.23 -14.21
C ARG A 572 8.96 -4.66 -14.59
N LYS A 573 8.47 -5.14 -15.74
CA LYS A 573 8.78 -6.48 -16.26
C LYS A 573 10.29 -6.67 -16.49
N GLU A 574 10.93 -5.75 -17.21
CA GLU A 574 12.37 -5.81 -17.48
C GLU A 574 13.20 -5.78 -16.19
N LEU A 575 12.80 -4.97 -15.20
CA LEU A 575 13.41 -4.92 -13.89
C LEU A 575 13.18 -6.21 -13.09
N LYS A 576 11.98 -6.81 -13.09
CA LYS A 576 11.75 -8.15 -12.47
C LYS A 576 12.70 -9.18 -13.06
N LEU A 577 12.73 -9.27 -14.40
CA LEU A 577 13.57 -10.22 -15.13
C LEU A 577 15.05 -9.99 -14.81
N LYS A 578 15.50 -8.73 -14.80
CA LYS A 578 16.90 -8.42 -14.51
C LYS A 578 17.27 -8.66 -13.04
N PHE A 579 16.36 -8.37 -12.11
CA PHE A 579 16.55 -8.65 -10.69
C PHE A 579 16.64 -10.15 -10.43
N MET A 580 15.71 -10.94 -10.99
CA MET A 580 15.76 -12.40 -10.93
C MET A 580 17.02 -12.96 -11.57
N GLN A 581 17.41 -12.45 -12.75
CA GLN A 581 18.66 -12.86 -13.41
C GLN A 581 19.88 -12.55 -12.52
N THR A 582 19.95 -11.35 -11.96
CA THR A 582 21.06 -10.93 -11.09
C THR A 582 21.09 -11.79 -9.82
N PHE A 583 19.94 -12.13 -9.25
CA PHE A 583 19.84 -12.99 -8.07
C PHE A 583 20.28 -14.42 -8.38
N VAL A 584 19.86 -14.98 -9.53
CA VAL A 584 20.32 -16.28 -10.01
C VAL A 584 21.83 -16.27 -10.31
N GLU A 585 22.34 -15.21 -10.95
CA GLU A 585 23.78 -15.04 -11.22
C GLU A 585 24.58 -14.91 -9.91
N MET A 586 24.09 -14.15 -8.93
CA MET A 586 24.69 -14.05 -7.60
C MET A 586 24.69 -15.40 -6.89
N ASN A 587 23.60 -16.16 -6.94
CA ASN A 587 23.50 -17.49 -6.34
C ASN A 587 24.41 -18.50 -7.05
N GLN A 588 24.48 -18.47 -8.38
CA GLN A 588 25.40 -19.30 -9.15
C GLN A 588 26.86 -18.93 -8.88
N GLN A 589 27.19 -17.65 -8.76
CA GLN A 589 28.52 -17.18 -8.38
C GLN A 589 28.85 -17.55 -6.94
N PHE A 590 27.87 -17.47 -6.03
CA PHE A 590 28.00 -17.90 -4.64
C PHE A 590 28.21 -19.42 -4.57
N GLU A 591 27.38 -20.24 -5.23
CA GLU A 591 27.54 -21.68 -5.33
C GLU A 591 28.87 -22.08 -6.00
N ALA A 592 29.27 -21.39 -7.06
CA ALA A 592 30.58 -21.58 -7.71
C ALA A 592 31.75 -21.19 -6.78
N SER A 593 31.58 -20.11 -6.00
CA SER A 593 32.52 -19.72 -4.95
C SER A 593 32.54 -20.74 -3.81
N MET A 594 31.40 -21.39 -3.57
CA MET A 594 31.23 -22.35 -2.48
C MET A 594 31.71 -23.77 -2.84
N THR A 595 31.77 -24.09 -4.13
CA THR A 595 32.24 -25.37 -4.69
C THR A 595 33.73 -25.37 -5.02
N GLY A 596 34.46 -24.31 -4.65
CA GLY A 596 35.92 -24.28 -4.66
C GLY A 596 36.55 -24.86 -3.38
N ASN A 597 37.72 -25.49 -3.50
CA ASN A 597 38.55 -25.76 -2.33
C ASN A 597 39.01 -24.43 -1.73
N TYR A 598 38.49 -24.07 -0.55
CA TYR A 598 38.85 -22.84 0.14
C TYR A 598 40.29 -22.92 0.66
N PHE A 599 41.12 -22.00 0.21
CA PHE A 599 42.42 -21.72 0.82
C PHE A 599 42.30 -20.41 1.61
N THR A 600 42.71 -20.46 2.87
CA THR A 600 42.84 -19.32 3.76
C THR A 600 43.80 -18.30 3.16
N GLN A 601 43.30 -17.10 2.84
CA GLN A 601 44.15 -15.99 2.43
C GLN A 601 44.76 -15.39 3.71
N VAL A 602 46.06 -15.58 3.88
CA VAL A 602 46.79 -15.03 5.02
C VAL A 602 47.03 -13.53 4.78
N HIS A 603 46.83 -12.76 5.84
CA HIS A 603 46.90 -11.30 5.90
C HIS A 603 48.29 -10.76 5.49
N GLU A 604 48.35 -9.55 4.94
CA GLU A 604 49.57 -8.85 4.48
C GLU A 604 50.67 -8.64 5.54
N MET A 605 50.44 -9.01 6.80
CA MET A 605 51.45 -8.97 7.86
C MET A 605 52.10 -10.33 8.15
N ASP A 606 51.81 -11.38 7.35
CA ASP A 606 52.50 -12.65 7.45
C ASP A 606 53.81 -12.62 6.65
N ASN A 607 54.94 -12.78 7.36
CA ASN A 607 56.31 -12.54 6.90
C ASN A 607 56.84 -13.59 5.89
N THR A 608 55.98 -14.29 5.16
CA THR A 608 56.40 -15.40 4.27
C THR A 608 55.91 -15.32 2.80
N GLY A 609 55.22 -14.26 2.36
CA GLY A 609 54.68 -14.16 0.98
C GLY A 609 55.67 -13.68 -0.10
N SER A 610 55.88 -14.47 -1.17
CA SER A 610 56.78 -14.15 -2.29
C SER A 610 56.12 -13.41 -3.48
N THR A 611 56.92 -12.58 -4.16
CA THR A 611 56.66 -11.51 -5.16
C THR A 611 56.04 -11.92 -6.51
N ARG A 612 55.44 -13.11 -6.66
CA ARG A 612 55.04 -13.62 -7.99
C ARG A 612 53.57 -13.33 -8.39
N LEU A 613 52.79 -12.69 -7.51
CA LEU A 613 51.35 -12.42 -7.70
C LEU A 613 51.01 -10.99 -8.18
N GLU A 614 51.97 -10.06 -8.19
CA GLU A 614 51.77 -8.68 -8.68
C GLU A 614 51.68 -8.56 -10.21
N LEU A 615 52.08 -9.60 -10.96
CA LEU A 615 52.24 -9.53 -12.42
C LEU A 615 50.98 -9.82 -13.25
N LEU A 616 49.82 -10.04 -12.63
CA LEU A 616 48.59 -10.42 -13.33
C LEU A 616 47.47 -9.37 -13.30
N SER A 617 47.65 -8.23 -12.62
CA SER A 617 46.66 -7.15 -12.54
C SER A 617 46.71 -6.14 -13.70
N ASP A 618 47.71 -6.24 -14.58
CA ASP A 618 48.10 -5.15 -15.50
C ASP A 618 47.41 -5.20 -16.88
N ARG A 619 46.22 -5.80 -17.03
CA ARG A 619 45.68 -6.11 -18.38
C ARG A 619 44.21 -5.86 -18.68
N SER A 620 43.59 -4.83 -18.11
CA SER A 620 42.23 -4.40 -18.50
C SER A 620 42.11 -2.89 -18.70
N ASN A 621 42.57 -2.38 -19.85
CA ASN A 621 42.28 -1.03 -20.32
C ASN A 621 42.08 -1.01 -21.84
N LEU A 622 41.00 -0.34 -22.29
CA LEU A 622 40.69 0.27 -23.62
C LEU A 622 39.16 0.18 -23.87
N SER A 623 38.39 1.14 -24.37
CA SER A 623 38.49 2.59 -24.61
C SER A 623 37.10 3.12 -25.06
N THR A 624 36.77 4.31 -24.55
CA THR A 624 35.79 5.38 -24.92
C THR A 624 35.00 5.39 -26.25
N LYS A 625 33.79 6.00 -26.18
CA LYS A 625 33.36 7.09 -27.10
C LYS A 625 32.36 8.06 -26.45
N ALA A 626 32.48 9.35 -26.81
CA ALA A 626 31.87 10.51 -26.18
C ALA A 626 30.66 11.08 -26.96
N ILE A 627 29.71 11.69 -26.25
CA ILE A 627 28.71 12.62 -26.80
C ILE A 627 28.64 13.87 -25.91
N ASN A 628 28.50 15.03 -26.56
CA ASN A 628 28.70 16.38 -26.04
C ASN A 628 27.78 16.78 -24.88
N PHE A 629 28.41 17.39 -23.89
CA PHE A 629 28.00 17.41 -22.50
C PHE A 629 28.41 18.78 -21.92
N MET A 630 27.60 19.82 -22.10
CA MET A 630 27.92 21.16 -21.55
C MET A 630 26.92 21.66 -20.50
N ASP A 631 25.80 20.94 -20.29
CA ASP A 631 24.93 21.16 -19.12
C ASP A 631 24.84 19.91 -18.23
N SER A 632 24.82 18.73 -18.86
CA SER A 632 24.86 17.44 -18.18
C SER A 632 26.17 17.19 -17.43
N ARG A 633 27.28 17.87 -17.77
CA ARG A 633 28.62 17.60 -17.16
C ARG A 633 28.71 18.06 -15.72
N LYS A 634 28.02 19.15 -15.38
CA LYS A 634 27.92 19.63 -14.00
C LYS A 634 27.06 18.69 -13.16
N VAL A 635 25.97 18.19 -13.75
CA VAL A 635 25.10 17.20 -13.12
C VAL A 635 25.86 15.89 -12.94
N GLN A 636 26.42 15.29 -13.99
CA GLN A 636 27.19 14.05 -13.93
C GLN A 636 28.40 14.17 -13.00
N GLN A 637 29.18 15.26 -13.04
CA GLN A 637 30.27 15.44 -12.08
C GLN A 637 29.74 15.53 -10.64
N LYS A 638 28.59 16.17 -10.40
CA LYS A 638 27.97 16.19 -9.07
C LYS A 638 27.49 14.79 -8.65
N TYR A 639 26.90 14.03 -9.59
CA TYR A 639 26.44 12.66 -9.39
C TYR A 639 27.60 11.69 -9.15
N ASP A 640 28.65 11.71 -9.96
CA ASP A 640 29.84 10.85 -9.80
C ASP A 640 30.51 11.13 -8.45
N ARG A 641 30.70 12.41 -8.10
CA ARG A 641 31.29 12.82 -6.82
C ARG A 641 30.43 12.44 -5.62
N PHE A 642 29.11 12.59 -5.73
CA PHE A 642 28.19 12.17 -4.69
C PHE A 642 28.13 10.64 -4.59
N SER A 643 28.10 9.92 -5.70
CA SER A 643 28.11 8.45 -5.70
C SER A 643 29.37 7.89 -5.03
N GLN A 644 30.53 8.53 -5.21
CA GLN A 644 31.77 8.17 -4.51
C GLN A 644 31.71 8.44 -3.00
N LEU A 645 31.05 9.52 -2.58
CA LEU A 645 30.76 9.82 -1.18
C LEU A 645 29.88 8.72 -0.56
N MET A 646 28.83 8.30 -1.27
CA MET A 646 27.88 7.29 -0.81
C MET A 646 28.44 5.88 -0.86
N ALA A 647 29.31 5.57 -1.82
CA ALA A 647 29.88 4.23 -2.02
C ALA A 647 30.79 3.74 -0.87
N LYS A 648 31.03 4.57 0.15
CA LYS A 648 31.75 4.23 1.39
C LYS A 648 31.18 4.94 2.62
N ALA A 649 29.98 5.50 2.53
CA ALA A 649 29.31 6.11 3.68
C ALA A 649 28.44 5.08 4.39
N HIS A 650 28.42 5.12 5.71
CA HIS A 650 27.43 4.38 6.49
C HIS A 650 26.25 5.31 6.77
N SER A 651 25.06 4.80 6.54
CA SER A 651 23.79 5.47 6.82
C SER A 651 22.90 4.54 7.63
N LYS A 652 22.37 5.05 8.73
CA LYS A 652 21.51 4.27 9.64
C LYS A 652 20.27 5.07 10.00
N TRP A 653 19.11 4.42 9.94
CA TRP A 653 17.88 5.00 10.46
C TRP A 653 17.86 4.87 11.97
N VAL A 654 17.33 5.88 12.63
CA VAL A 654 16.76 5.72 13.96
C VAL A 654 15.29 5.41 13.76
N ILE A 655 14.87 4.20 14.13
CA ILE A 655 13.48 3.77 14.04
C ILE A 655 12.69 4.38 15.21
N CYS A 656 13.21 4.25 16.41
CA CYS A 656 12.60 4.69 17.67
C CYS A 656 13.65 4.57 18.80
N GLY A 657 13.38 5.19 19.96
CA GLY A 657 14.04 4.79 21.20
C GLY A 657 13.75 3.31 21.49
N ALA A 658 14.65 2.59 22.14
CA ALA A 658 14.41 1.24 22.61
C ALA A 658 14.00 1.30 24.09
N HIS A 659 13.08 0.45 24.52
CA HIS A 659 12.78 0.35 25.96
C HIS A 659 14.02 -0.07 26.76
N ASP A 660 14.16 0.48 27.97
CA ASP A 660 15.24 0.20 28.93
C ASP A 660 15.36 -1.29 29.28
N GLN A 661 14.27 -2.05 29.14
CA GLN A 661 14.16 -3.44 29.57
C GLN A 661 14.47 -4.47 28.47
N VAL A 662 14.71 -4.02 27.23
CA VAL A 662 14.90 -4.94 26.09
C VAL A 662 16.37 -5.40 26.02
N GLY A 663 16.58 -6.69 26.26
CA GLY A 663 17.89 -7.35 26.23
C GLY A 663 18.47 -7.53 24.81
N PRO A 664 19.81 -7.65 24.67
CA PRO A 664 20.50 -7.76 23.39
C PRO A 664 20.14 -9.02 22.57
N GLU A 665 19.58 -10.05 23.21
CA GLU A 665 19.10 -11.29 22.60
C GLU A 665 17.80 -11.15 21.80
N ALA A 666 17.03 -10.07 21.97
CA ALA A 666 15.78 -9.83 21.23
C ALA A 666 16.01 -9.37 19.77
N PHE A 667 17.28 -9.26 19.36
CA PHE A 667 17.69 -8.71 18.07
C PHE A 667 18.40 -9.77 17.23
N GLY A 668 18.14 -9.75 15.92
CA GLY A 668 18.70 -10.72 15.00
C GLY A 668 20.23 -10.64 14.94
N THR A 669 20.90 -11.79 15.07
CA THR A 669 22.28 -11.95 14.62
C THR A 669 22.23 -12.25 13.11
N GLU A 670 22.56 -11.25 12.29
CA GLU A 670 22.52 -11.36 10.83
C GLU A 670 23.46 -12.47 10.34
N ASP A 671 22.89 -13.57 9.83
CA ASP A 671 23.51 -14.36 8.76
C ASP A 671 22.60 -15.45 8.16
N ASN A 672 21.56 -15.93 8.86
CA ASN A 672 20.87 -17.17 8.46
C ASN A 672 19.61 -17.01 7.61
N PHE A 673 18.94 -15.85 7.61
CA PHE A 673 17.71 -15.68 6.82
C PHE A 673 17.99 -15.62 5.31
N PHE A 674 19.08 -14.97 4.89
CA PHE A 674 19.47 -14.87 3.48
C PHE A 674 20.05 -16.16 2.89
N ARG A 675 20.25 -17.20 3.70
CA ARG A 675 20.91 -18.45 3.29
C ARG A 675 19.95 -19.58 2.96
N ASN A 676 18.63 -19.40 3.11
CA ASN A 676 17.65 -20.46 2.83
C ASN A 676 17.02 -20.32 1.42
N PRO A 677 17.43 -21.13 0.43
CA PRO A 677 16.93 -21.02 -0.95
C PRO A 677 15.44 -21.31 -1.07
N THR A 678 14.90 -22.16 -0.18
CA THR A 678 13.49 -22.57 -0.21
C THR A 678 12.50 -21.46 0.17
N ALA A 679 12.98 -20.35 0.75
CA ALA A 679 12.17 -19.17 1.01
C ALA A 679 11.72 -18.46 -0.29
N TYR A 680 12.45 -18.68 -1.39
CA TYR A 680 12.24 -17.97 -2.66
C TYR A 680 11.53 -18.80 -3.72
N ASP A 681 11.51 -20.14 -3.62
CA ASP A 681 10.90 -21.02 -4.63
C ASP A 681 9.40 -20.79 -4.82
N LYS A 682 8.68 -20.40 -3.76
CA LYS A 682 7.26 -20.04 -3.83
C LYS A 682 7.00 -18.68 -4.50
N TRP A 683 7.99 -17.80 -4.53
CA TRP A 683 7.88 -16.45 -5.09
C TRP A 683 8.23 -16.41 -6.57
N LEU A 684 9.12 -17.29 -7.01
CA LEU A 684 9.68 -17.26 -8.35
C LEU A 684 8.75 -17.95 -9.37
N GLY A 685 7.98 -18.96 -8.96
CA GLY A 685 7.24 -19.82 -9.90
C GLY A 685 8.17 -20.48 -10.92
N SER A 686 7.71 -21.52 -11.62
CA SER A 686 8.40 -21.91 -12.84
C SER A 686 8.14 -20.80 -13.87
N ILE A 687 9.18 -20.10 -14.35
CA ILE A 687 9.07 -19.21 -15.51
C ILE A 687 8.74 -20.10 -16.71
N ALA A 688 7.46 -20.44 -16.90
CA ALA A 688 6.97 -21.03 -18.12
C ALA A 688 7.15 -20.00 -19.24
N ASP A 689 7.46 -20.47 -20.46
CA ASP A 689 7.57 -19.60 -21.63
C ASP A 689 6.29 -18.77 -21.78
N GLU A 690 6.36 -17.47 -21.46
CA GLU A 690 5.21 -16.56 -21.39
C GLU A 690 4.50 -16.36 -22.73
N ASN A 691 5.01 -16.94 -23.83
CA ASN A 691 4.42 -16.89 -25.16
C ASN A 691 3.61 -18.15 -25.51
N MET A 692 3.49 -19.12 -24.59
CA MET A 692 2.63 -20.29 -24.79
C MET A 692 1.20 -20.00 -24.35
N MET A 693 0.23 -20.40 -25.17
CA MET A 693 -1.18 -20.22 -24.86
C MET A 693 -1.59 -21.06 -23.66
N GLU A 694 -2.30 -20.47 -22.71
CA GLU A 694 -2.82 -21.22 -21.57
C GLU A 694 -4.32 -21.52 -21.76
N CYS A 695 -4.70 -22.79 -21.65
CA CYS A 695 -6.04 -23.28 -22.01
C CYS A 695 -6.82 -23.80 -20.78
N LYS A 696 -8.14 -23.54 -20.75
CA LYS A 696 -9.08 -23.99 -19.71
C LYS A 696 -10.42 -24.35 -20.33
N THR A 697 -11.10 -25.36 -19.80
CA THR A 697 -12.45 -25.74 -20.25
C THR A 697 -13.41 -24.54 -20.16
N LEU A 698 -14.03 -24.20 -21.29
CA LEU A 698 -14.92 -23.04 -21.46
C LEU A 698 -16.21 -23.20 -20.67
N ASP A 699 -16.80 -24.40 -20.76
CA ASP A 699 -18.05 -24.78 -20.14
C ASP A 699 -18.12 -26.32 -20.15
N GLU A 700 -18.43 -26.91 -18.99
CA GLU A 700 -18.64 -28.35 -18.84
C GLU A 700 -19.76 -28.85 -19.77
N THR A 701 -20.70 -28.00 -20.18
CA THR A 701 -21.79 -28.36 -21.10
C THR A 701 -21.39 -28.47 -22.57
N THR A 702 -20.24 -27.92 -22.98
CA THR A 702 -19.80 -27.98 -24.39
C THR A 702 -18.54 -28.81 -24.58
N GLY A 703 -17.71 -28.96 -23.54
CA GLY A 703 -16.39 -29.59 -23.67
C GLY A 703 -15.41 -28.78 -24.54
N CYS A 704 -15.77 -27.55 -24.93
CA CYS A 704 -14.88 -26.62 -25.59
C CYS A 704 -13.88 -26.02 -24.59
N VAL A 705 -12.78 -25.48 -25.08
CA VAL A 705 -11.66 -24.98 -24.29
C VAL A 705 -11.35 -23.53 -24.70
N LYS A 706 -11.30 -22.62 -23.73
CA LYS A 706 -10.78 -21.24 -23.86
C LYS A 706 -9.27 -21.27 -23.76
N CYS A 707 -8.56 -20.74 -24.74
CA CYS A 707 -7.12 -20.54 -24.69
C CYS A 707 -6.78 -19.06 -24.71
N ALA A 708 -6.17 -18.57 -23.63
CA ALA A 708 -5.74 -17.18 -23.50
C ALA A 708 -4.60 -16.88 -24.48
N ILE A 709 -4.71 -15.76 -25.20
CA ILE A 709 -3.72 -15.33 -26.21
C ILE A 709 -3.12 -13.95 -25.91
N ALA A 710 -3.84 -13.09 -25.18
CA ALA A 710 -3.26 -11.86 -24.65
C ALA A 710 -3.94 -11.49 -23.33
N VAL A 711 -3.15 -11.10 -22.33
CA VAL A 711 -3.66 -10.43 -21.14
C VAL A 711 -3.39 -8.94 -21.31
N LYS A 712 -4.39 -8.10 -21.05
CA LYS A 712 -4.31 -6.65 -21.18
C LYS A 712 -4.74 -5.97 -19.89
N ASP A 713 -4.20 -4.81 -19.57
CA ASP A 713 -4.70 -4.01 -18.44
C ASP A 713 -6.09 -3.42 -18.73
N GLU A 714 -6.62 -2.65 -17.78
CA GLU A 714 -7.88 -1.93 -17.93
C GLU A 714 -7.89 -0.93 -19.11
N HIS A 715 -6.71 -0.46 -19.52
CA HIS A 715 -6.47 0.47 -20.61
C HIS A 715 -6.21 -0.20 -21.97
N GLY A 716 -6.03 -1.52 -22.00
CA GLY A 716 -5.79 -2.29 -23.21
C GLY A 716 -4.31 -2.49 -23.59
N CYS A 717 -3.34 -2.11 -22.76
CA CYS A 717 -1.92 -2.43 -22.98
C CYS A 717 -1.70 -3.94 -22.82
N ARG A 718 -0.92 -4.58 -23.70
CA ARG A 718 -0.59 -6.02 -23.60
C ARG A 718 0.38 -6.26 -22.43
N ILE A 719 -0.09 -6.97 -21.41
CA ILE A 719 0.64 -7.38 -20.20
C ILE A 719 1.42 -8.68 -20.45
N ARG A 720 0.77 -9.68 -21.06
CA ARG A 720 1.34 -11.04 -21.24
C ARG A 720 0.76 -11.75 -22.47
N LEU A 721 1.40 -12.88 -22.83
CA LEU A 721 1.03 -13.87 -23.84
C LEU A 721 1.35 -13.40 -25.26
N ASP A 722 0.91 -12.20 -25.67
CA ASP A 722 1.08 -11.62 -27.02
C ASP A 722 1.14 -12.66 -28.17
N VAL A 723 0.29 -13.69 -28.07
CA VAL A 723 0.39 -14.90 -28.88
C VAL A 723 -0.06 -14.53 -30.27
N LYS A 724 0.83 -14.73 -31.24
CA LYS A 724 0.52 -14.51 -32.65
C LYS A 724 -0.14 -15.75 -33.22
N LEU A 725 -0.80 -15.55 -34.35
CA LEU A 725 -1.46 -16.64 -35.08
C LEU A 725 -0.52 -17.83 -35.32
N LYS A 726 0.75 -17.57 -35.66
CA LYS A 726 1.78 -18.62 -35.82
C LYS A 726 2.02 -19.45 -34.55
N ASP A 727 1.95 -18.80 -33.38
CA ASP A 727 2.23 -19.44 -32.09
C ASP A 727 1.06 -20.35 -31.71
N ILE A 728 -0.17 -19.97 -32.06
CA ILE A 728 -1.38 -20.81 -31.94
C ILE A 728 -1.20 -22.11 -32.76
N TYR A 729 -0.78 -21.99 -34.01
CA TYR A 729 -0.58 -23.16 -34.88
C TYR A 729 0.58 -24.03 -34.43
N GLN A 730 1.69 -23.43 -34.03
CA GLN A 730 2.85 -24.18 -33.51
C GLN A 730 2.46 -24.97 -32.26
N ALA A 731 1.73 -24.33 -31.34
CA ALA A 731 1.19 -24.96 -30.13
C ALA A 731 0.24 -26.12 -30.44
N ALA A 732 -0.62 -25.98 -31.46
CA ALA A 732 -1.51 -27.05 -31.91
C ALA A 732 -0.78 -28.20 -32.62
N SER A 733 0.33 -27.91 -33.32
CA SER A 733 1.15 -28.94 -33.98
C SER A 733 2.08 -29.69 -33.02
N GLY A 734 2.44 -29.06 -31.90
CA GLY A 734 3.32 -29.63 -30.89
C GLY A 734 2.60 -30.53 -29.89
N ALA A 735 3.37 -31.26 -29.09
CA ALA A 735 2.85 -32.10 -28.01
C ALA A 735 2.36 -31.30 -26.78
N ALA A 736 2.47 -29.96 -26.80
CA ALA A 736 2.12 -29.11 -25.66
C ALA A 736 0.60 -29.02 -25.43
N TYR A 737 -0.19 -28.98 -26.51
CA TYR A 737 -1.65 -28.88 -26.44
C TYR A 737 -2.30 -29.82 -27.46
N PRO A 738 -2.14 -31.15 -27.29
CA PRO A 738 -2.59 -32.13 -28.27
C PRO A 738 -4.11 -32.08 -28.50
N PHE A 739 -4.87 -31.57 -27.53
CA PHE A 739 -6.32 -31.38 -27.58
C PHE A 739 -6.79 -30.26 -28.51
N LEU A 740 -5.90 -29.36 -28.95
CA LEU A 740 -6.25 -28.38 -29.99
C LEU A 740 -6.48 -29.07 -31.33
N GLN A 741 -5.88 -30.25 -31.51
CA GLN A 741 -6.21 -31.15 -32.60
C GLN A 741 -7.21 -32.20 -32.12
N SER A 742 -8.24 -32.42 -32.91
CA SER A 742 -9.18 -33.51 -32.69
C SER A 742 -9.19 -34.43 -33.90
N ASP A 743 -9.32 -35.72 -33.65
CA ASP A 743 -9.60 -36.69 -34.69
C ASP A 743 -11.04 -36.47 -35.22
N TYR A 744 -11.21 -36.55 -36.53
CA TYR A 744 -12.50 -36.50 -37.17
C TYR A 744 -12.55 -37.46 -38.34
N LYS A 745 -13.74 -38.01 -38.59
CA LYS A 745 -14.00 -38.88 -39.74
C LYS A 745 -14.33 -38.02 -40.96
N VAL A 746 -13.70 -38.28 -42.08
CA VAL A 746 -14.05 -37.72 -43.40
C VAL A 746 -14.34 -38.86 -44.34
N HIS A 747 -15.41 -38.75 -45.10
CA HIS A 747 -15.61 -39.61 -46.25
C HIS A 747 -14.87 -39.02 -47.44
N GLU A 748 -13.81 -39.70 -47.87
CA GLU A 748 -13.08 -39.32 -49.08
C GLU A 748 -13.46 -40.25 -50.21
N GLU A 749 -13.69 -39.69 -51.39
CA GLU A 749 -13.81 -40.46 -52.61
C GLU A 749 -12.42 -40.97 -52.99
N VAL A 750 -12.12 -42.22 -52.63
CA VAL A 750 -10.88 -42.88 -53.00
C VAL A 750 -11.14 -43.61 -54.30
N THR A 751 -10.39 -43.22 -55.34
CA THR A 751 -10.39 -43.99 -56.58
C THR A 751 -9.48 -45.19 -56.37
N ASP A 752 -10.05 -46.40 -56.43
CA ASP A 752 -9.28 -47.64 -56.34
C ASP A 752 -8.39 -47.84 -57.59
N GLU A 753 -7.54 -48.86 -57.57
CA GLU A 753 -6.64 -49.16 -58.68
C GLU A 753 -7.38 -49.51 -59.99
N THR A 754 -8.69 -49.81 -59.93
CA THR A 754 -9.54 -50.12 -61.08
C THR A 754 -10.27 -48.90 -61.66
N GLY A 755 -10.14 -47.74 -61.02
CA GLY A 755 -10.86 -46.52 -61.39
C GLY A 755 -12.26 -46.42 -60.76
N HIS A 756 -12.63 -47.34 -59.86
CA HIS A 756 -13.87 -47.27 -59.11
C HIS A 756 -13.72 -46.26 -57.98
N LYS A 757 -14.70 -45.37 -57.85
CA LYS A 757 -14.75 -44.33 -56.83
C LYS A 757 -15.52 -44.87 -55.63
N ASP A 758 -14.80 -45.27 -54.58
CA ASP A 758 -15.40 -45.71 -53.33
C ASP A 758 -15.30 -44.61 -52.28
N MET A 759 -16.36 -44.44 -51.49
CA MET A 759 -16.37 -43.53 -50.35
C MET A 759 -15.76 -44.23 -49.14
N VAL A 760 -14.52 -43.88 -48.80
CA VAL A 760 -13.82 -44.46 -47.65
C VAL A 760 -13.83 -43.46 -46.50
N THR A 761 -14.28 -43.91 -45.34
CA THR A 761 -14.15 -43.14 -44.09
C THR A 761 -12.70 -43.16 -43.62
N ARG A 762 -12.06 -42.00 -43.59
CA ARG A 762 -10.70 -41.83 -43.06
C ARG A 762 -10.74 -40.97 -41.82
N ASN A 763 -9.97 -41.36 -40.81
CA ASN A 763 -9.70 -40.51 -39.66
C ASN A 763 -8.62 -39.51 -40.04
N LYS A 764 -8.91 -38.23 -39.85
CA LYS A 764 -7.98 -37.12 -40.03
C LYS A 764 -7.87 -36.33 -38.73
N LYS A 765 -6.78 -35.57 -38.59
CA LYS A 765 -6.60 -34.59 -37.51
C LYS A 765 -6.83 -33.19 -38.04
N GLY A 766 -7.58 -32.40 -37.28
CA GLY A 766 -7.93 -31.03 -37.66
C GLY A 766 -7.94 -30.11 -36.44
N LEU A 767 -7.64 -28.83 -36.66
CA LEU A 767 -7.76 -27.77 -35.66
C LEU A 767 -9.12 -27.08 -35.84
N CYS A 768 -10.02 -27.26 -34.87
CA CYS A 768 -11.35 -26.68 -34.90
C CYS A 768 -11.51 -25.55 -33.88
N MET A 769 -11.92 -24.38 -34.36
CA MET A 769 -12.06 -23.16 -33.57
C MET A 769 -13.49 -22.62 -33.66
N VAL A 770 -13.93 -21.95 -32.60
CA VAL A 770 -15.19 -21.20 -32.61
C VAL A 770 -15.01 -19.89 -33.35
N ARG A 771 -15.88 -19.66 -34.32
CA ARG A 771 -15.98 -18.47 -35.13
C ARG A 771 -17.27 -17.74 -34.81
N LYS A 772 -17.18 -16.44 -34.56
CA LYS A 772 -18.34 -15.57 -34.30
C LYS A 772 -19.31 -15.57 -35.48
N ASN A 773 -20.59 -15.77 -35.21
CA ASN A 773 -21.62 -15.68 -36.22
C ASN A 773 -21.90 -14.20 -36.57
N PRO A 774 -21.71 -13.76 -37.83
CA PRO A 774 -22.00 -12.38 -38.23
C PRO A 774 -23.46 -11.98 -37.98
N THR A 775 -24.37 -12.94 -38.01
CA THR A 775 -25.80 -12.73 -37.78
C THR A 775 -26.07 -12.37 -36.34
N SER A 776 -25.43 -13.05 -35.38
CA SER A 776 -25.58 -12.78 -33.94
C SER A 776 -24.99 -11.42 -33.56
N MET A 777 -23.87 -11.01 -34.15
CA MET A 777 -23.35 -9.64 -33.97
C MET A 777 -24.33 -8.58 -34.50
N ARG A 778 -24.92 -8.79 -35.68
CA ARG A 778 -25.91 -7.86 -36.25
C ARG A 778 -27.20 -7.84 -35.44
N ALA A 779 -27.64 -8.99 -34.92
CA ALA A 779 -28.81 -9.12 -34.05
C ALA A 779 -28.59 -8.35 -32.74
N ALA A 780 -27.44 -8.52 -32.07
CA ALA A 780 -27.12 -7.77 -30.86
C ALA A 780 -27.08 -6.24 -31.08
N ILE A 781 -26.55 -5.78 -32.22
CA ILE A 781 -26.55 -4.36 -32.59
C ILE A 781 -27.98 -3.88 -32.90
N ARG A 782 -28.82 -4.72 -33.51
CA ARG A 782 -30.21 -4.40 -33.86
C ARG A 782 -31.09 -4.33 -32.61
N ASP A 783 -30.98 -5.32 -31.74
CA ASP A 783 -31.86 -5.50 -30.58
C ASP A 783 -31.50 -4.49 -29.47
N SER A 784 -30.27 -3.98 -29.46
CA SER A 784 -29.84 -2.89 -28.58
C SER A 784 -30.23 -1.49 -29.04
N ARG A 785 -30.84 -1.29 -30.22
CA ARG A 785 -31.13 0.07 -30.77
C ARG A 785 -31.97 0.97 -29.85
N HIS A 786 -32.77 0.38 -28.97
CA HIS A 786 -33.61 1.09 -28.01
C HIS A 786 -32.89 1.49 -26.71
N LEU A 787 -31.68 0.98 -26.49
CA LEU A 787 -30.88 1.26 -25.29
C LEU A 787 -30.07 2.56 -25.46
N SER A 788 -29.62 3.14 -24.35
CA SER A 788 -28.71 4.29 -24.35
C SER A 788 -27.40 3.96 -25.08
N GLU A 789 -26.64 4.96 -25.53
CA GLU A 789 -25.39 4.71 -26.26
C GLU A 789 -24.38 3.88 -25.44
N ALA A 790 -24.31 4.12 -24.12
CA ALA A 790 -23.46 3.36 -23.21
C ALA A 790 -23.93 1.89 -23.10
N GLU A 791 -25.23 1.65 -22.93
CA GLU A 791 -25.81 0.31 -22.87
C GLU A 791 -25.73 -0.42 -24.21
N ARG A 792 -25.85 0.29 -25.33
CA ARG A 792 -25.62 -0.24 -26.67
C ARG A 792 -24.19 -0.69 -26.86
N LYS A 793 -23.23 0.15 -26.44
CA LYS A 793 -21.80 -0.20 -26.45
C LYS A 793 -21.53 -1.40 -25.55
N ALA A 794 -22.15 -1.47 -24.37
CA ALA A 794 -22.02 -2.61 -23.46
C ALA A 794 -22.68 -3.89 -24.00
N ALA A 795 -23.85 -3.81 -24.63
CA ALA A 795 -24.55 -4.96 -25.22
C ALA A 795 -23.82 -5.48 -26.46
N ALA A 796 -23.34 -4.57 -27.33
CA ALA A 796 -22.50 -4.93 -28.47
C ALA A 796 -21.16 -5.51 -28.03
N ALA A 797 -20.55 -4.97 -26.97
CA ALA A 797 -19.36 -5.54 -26.34
C ALA A 797 -19.67 -6.95 -25.83
N LYS A 798 -20.73 -7.13 -25.03
CA LYS A 798 -21.10 -8.44 -24.49
C LYS A 798 -21.31 -9.49 -25.58
N ALA A 799 -22.02 -9.14 -26.65
CA ALA A 799 -22.25 -10.04 -27.79
C ALA A 799 -20.99 -10.27 -28.64
N PHE A 800 -20.09 -9.30 -28.72
CA PHE A 800 -18.81 -9.46 -29.44
C PHE A 800 -17.80 -10.28 -28.64
N PHE A 801 -17.91 -10.28 -27.31
CA PHE A 801 -16.89 -10.81 -26.42
C PHE A 801 -17.23 -12.17 -25.80
N HIS A 802 -18.48 -12.64 -25.87
CA HIS A 802 -18.90 -13.93 -25.34
C HIS A 802 -19.26 -14.91 -26.46
N VAL A 803 -18.99 -16.19 -26.23
CA VAL A 803 -19.44 -17.27 -27.11
C VAL A 803 -20.97 -17.38 -27.03
N SER A 804 -21.63 -17.32 -28.18
CA SER A 804 -23.06 -17.53 -28.35
C SER A 804 -23.37 -18.97 -28.77
N LYS A 805 -24.60 -19.42 -28.53
CA LYS A 805 -25.13 -20.70 -29.05
C LYS A 805 -25.09 -20.77 -30.57
N ASP A 806 -25.28 -19.63 -31.24
CA ASP A 806 -25.26 -19.52 -32.70
C ASP A 806 -23.85 -19.47 -33.30
N ASP A 807 -22.80 -19.35 -32.46
CA ASP A 807 -21.44 -19.33 -32.96
C ASP A 807 -21.06 -20.69 -33.54
N GLN A 808 -20.17 -20.65 -34.53
CA GLN A 808 -19.94 -21.79 -35.41
C GLN A 808 -18.57 -22.38 -35.11
N VAL A 809 -18.51 -23.70 -34.93
CA VAL A 809 -17.25 -24.42 -34.93
C VAL A 809 -16.84 -24.64 -36.38
N VAL A 810 -15.65 -24.16 -36.72
CA VAL A 810 -15.07 -24.28 -38.06
C VAL A 810 -13.72 -24.96 -37.97
N MET A 811 -13.42 -25.79 -38.96
CA MET A 811 -12.12 -26.44 -39.10
C MET A 811 -11.21 -25.56 -39.94
N LEU A 812 -10.00 -25.29 -39.47
CA LEU A 812 -9.00 -24.55 -40.24
C LEU A 812 -8.33 -25.48 -41.27
N GLU A 813 -8.20 -25.03 -42.52
CA GLU A 813 -7.52 -25.82 -43.56
C GLU A 813 -6.04 -26.07 -43.18
N SER A 814 -5.56 -27.28 -43.52
CA SER A 814 -4.22 -27.87 -43.27
C SER A 814 -3.15 -26.95 -42.65
N LEU A 815 -2.69 -27.32 -41.45
CA LEU A 815 -1.60 -26.70 -40.68
C LEU A 815 -0.33 -26.49 -41.52
N ASP A 816 0.03 -27.45 -42.35
CA ASP A 816 1.25 -27.40 -43.16
C ASP A 816 1.15 -26.35 -44.26
N GLU A 817 0.00 -26.21 -44.90
CA GLU A 817 -0.20 -25.18 -45.92
C GLU A 817 -0.17 -23.78 -45.32
N LEU A 818 -0.71 -23.63 -44.11
CA LEU A 818 -0.79 -22.34 -43.47
C LEU A 818 0.56 -21.88 -42.89
N ASN A 819 1.34 -22.78 -42.30
CA ASN A 819 2.71 -22.49 -41.84
C ASN A 819 3.57 -21.99 -43.01
N ASN A 820 3.53 -22.70 -44.15
CA ASN A 820 4.21 -22.27 -45.37
C ASN A 820 3.72 -20.89 -45.89
N ARG A 821 2.42 -20.57 -45.71
CA ARG A 821 1.84 -19.28 -46.14
C ARG A 821 2.21 -18.12 -45.21
N ILE A 822 2.32 -18.36 -43.90
CA ILE A 822 2.70 -17.37 -42.88
C ILE A 822 4.17 -16.98 -43.04
N GLU A 823 5.06 -17.96 -43.22
CA GLU A 823 6.49 -17.71 -43.44
C GLU A 823 6.75 -16.99 -44.79
N GLY A 824 5.95 -17.30 -45.81
CA GLY A 824 6.04 -16.68 -47.13
C GLY A 824 5.46 -15.27 -47.26
N ASN A 825 4.98 -14.65 -46.18
CA ASN A 825 4.36 -13.32 -46.16
C ASN A 825 3.27 -13.14 -47.25
N SER A 826 2.56 -14.22 -47.59
CA SER A 826 1.86 -14.34 -48.88
C SER A 826 0.54 -13.58 -48.97
N GLY A 827 0.10 -12.89 -47.91
CA GLY A 827 -1.17 -12.14 -47.86
C GLY A 827 -2.42 -12.98 -48.13
N LYS A 828 -2.29 -14.30 -48.30
CA LYS A 828 -3.39 -15.19 -48.64
C LYS A 828 -4.37 -15.29 -47.46
N PRO A 829 -5.68 -15.36 -47.72
CA PRO A 829 -6.68 -15.48 -46.68
C PRO A 829 -6.60 -16.85 -45.98
N VAL A 830 -7.02 -16.87 -44.71
CA VAL A 830 -7.27 -18.08 -43.92
C VAL A 830 -8.59 -18.67 -44.39
N VAL A 831 -8.60 -19.95 -44.73
CA VAL A 831 -9.80 -20.68 -45.16
C VAL A 831 -10.22 -21.63 -44.06
N SER A 832 -11.52 -21.69 -43.78
CA SER A 832 -12.07 -22.61 -42.79
C SER A 832 -13.39 -23.24 -43.27
N ASP A 833 -13.61 -24.48 -42.87
CA ASP A 833 -14.79 -25.28 -43.24
C ASP A 833 -15.77 -25.35 -42.06
N TYR A 834 -17.05 -25.06 -42.31
CA TYR A 834 -18.11 -25.20 -41.30
C TYR A 834 -18.21 -26.64 -40.79
N ARG A 835 -18.39 -26.82 -39.48
CA ARG A 835 -18.67 -28.12 -38.86
C ARG A 835 -20.07 -28.18 -38.25
N TYR A 836 -20.30 -27.38 -37.24
CA TYR A 836 -21.52 -27.39 -36.44
C TYR A 836 -21.63 -26.09 -35.62
N THR A 837 -22.76 -25.84 -34.98
CA THR A 837 -22.99 -24.72 -34.05
C THR A 837 -22.80 -25.12 -32.58
N ILE A 838 -22.51 -24.17 -31.70
CA ILE A 838 -22.41 -24.44 -30.26
C ILE A 838 -23.71 -25.04 -29.71
N GLU A 839 -24.88 -24.64 -30.22
CA GLU A 839 -26.19 -25.22 -29.89
C GLU A 839 -26.28 -26.71 -30.23
N GLU A 840 -25.94 -27.10 -31.47
CA GLU A 840 -25.96 -28.50 -31.92
C GLU A 840 -25.09 -29.39 -31.01
N ARG A 841 -23.96 -28.86 -30.53
CA ARG A 841 -23.08 -29.57 -29.60
C ARG A 841 -23.66 -29.72 -28.19
N GLN A 842 -24.37 -28.71 -27.70
CA GLN A 842 -25.07 -28.80 -26.41
C GLN A 842 -26.19 -29.85 -26.48
N GLU A 843 -26.92 -29.91 -27.59
CA GLU A 843 -27.96 -30.92 -27.81
C GLU A 843 -27.38 -32.33 -27.88
N GLU A 844 -26.26 -32.54 -28.59
CA GLU A 844 -25.58 -33.84 -28.61
C GLU A 844 -25.05 -34.27 -27.24
N LYS A 845 -24.59 -33.32 -26.41
CA LYS A 845 -24.19 -33.64 -25.04
C LYS A 845 -25.37 -34.14 -24.20
N LEU A 846 -26.51 -33.44 -24.27
CA LEU A 846 -27.72 -33.85 -23.57
C LEU A 846 -28.15 -35.25 -24.00
N LYS A 847 -28.13 -35.54 -25.31
CA LYS A 847 -28.40 -36.89 -25.83
C LYS A 847 -27.39 -37.92 -25.33
N PHE A 848 -26.10 -37.58 -25.27
CA PHE A 848 -25.05 -38.46 -24.76
C PHE A 848 -25.24 -38.78 -23.27
N GLU A 849 -25.59 -37.77 -22.46
CA GLU A 849 -25.89 -37.93 -21.03
C GLU A 849 -27.17 -38.74 -20.81
N GLU A 850 -28.20 -38.55 -21.64
CA GLU A 850 -29.46 -39.31 -21.58
C GLU A 850 -29.32 -40.76 -22.09
N ASN A 851 -28.45 -41.01 -23.07
CA ASN A 851 -28.29 -42.30 -23.75
C ASN A 851 -27.01 -43.07 -23.38
N ALA A 852 -26.43 -42.84 -22.20
CA ALA A 852 -25.18 -43.49 -21.77
C ALA A 852 -25.21 -45.05 -21.73
N THR A 853 -26.29 -45.71 -22.17
CA THR A 853 -26.40 -47.17 -22.36
C THR A 853 -26.89 -47.62 -23.74
N GLY A 854 -27.02 -46.77 -24.77
CA GLY A 854 -27.59 -47.16 -26.08
C GLY A 854 -26.71 -46.80 -27.28
N GLU A 855 -26.50 -47.76 -28.20
CA GLU A 855 -25.85 -47.55 -29.49
C GLU A 855 -26.55 -46.45 -30.30
N VAL A 856 -25.79 -45.44 -30.72
CA VAL A 856 -26.27 -44.28 -31.49
C VAL A 856 -26.52 -44.71 -32.95
N LEU A 857 -27.69 -44.39 -33.49
CA LEU A 857 -28.04 -44.56 -34.91
C LEU A 857 -27.22 -43.59 -35.79
N GLU A 858 -26.10 -44.08 -36.32
CA GLU A 858 -25.09 -43.34 -37.12
C GLU A 858 -25.62 -42.88 -38.51
N GLU A 859 -26.77 -43.37 -38.97
CA GLU A 859 -27.23 -43.26 -40.36
C GLU A 859 -27.95 -41.93 -40.70
N ASP A 860 -28.72 -41.34 -39.77
CA ASP A 860 -29.52 -40.13 -40.04
C ASP A 860 -28.70 -38.82 -39.95
N PHE A 861 -27.62 -38.83 -39.18
CA PHE A 861 -26.66 -37.71 -39.11
C PHE A 861 -25.80 -37.58 -40.38
N ARG A 862 -25.63 -38.69 -41.13
CA ARG A 862 -24.80 -38.77 -42.34
C ARG A 862 -25.27 -37.83 -43.44
N ILE A 863 -26.58 -37.70 -43.65
CA ILE A 863 -27.15 -36.92 -44.75
C ILE A 863 -27.11 -35.41 -44.46
N LEU A 864 -27.23 -35.02 -43.19
CA LEU A 864 -27.21 -33.61 -42.78
C LEU A 864 -25.78 -33.04 -42.74
N ALA A 865 -24.81 -33.85 -42.26
CA ALA A 865 -23.41 -33.45 -42.15
C ALA A 865 -22.77 -33.19 -43.53
N ASP A 866 -23.07 -34.03 -44.53
CA ASP A 866 -22.54 -33.88 -45.89
C ASP A 866 -23.15 -32.65 -46.62
N ALA A 867 -24.39 -32.27 -46.32
CA ALA A 867 -25.05 -31.11 -46.91
C ALA A 867 -24.57 -29.77 -46.31
N LEU A 868 -24.22 -29.75 -45.02
CA LEU A 868 -23.77 -28.54 -44.30
C LEU A 868 -22.25 -28.31 -44.38
N GLY A 869 -21.45 -29.37 -44.53
CA GLY A 869 -19.99 -29.31 -44.67
C GLY A 869 -19.46 -28.58 -45.91
N ALA A 870 -20.33 -28.14 -46.82
CA ALA A 870 -19.95 -27.40 -48.02
C ALA A 870 -19.67 -25.89 -47.79
N THR A 871 -19.99 -25.35 -46.61
CA THR A 871 -19.83 -23.91 -46.35
C THR A 871 -18.37 -23.59 -45.99
N LYS A 872 -17.64 -23.01 -46.94
CA LYS A 872 -16.29 -22.48 -46.72
C LYS A 872 -16.30 -21.00 -46.36
N TYR A 873 -15.50 -20.62 -45.37
CA TYR A 873 -15.21 -19.23 -45.04
C TYR A 873 -13.82 -18.85 -45.55
N THR A 874 -13.66 -17.58 -45.92
CA THR A 874 -12.38 -17.03 -46.37
C THR A 874 -12.19 -15.69 -45.66
N ASP A 875 -11.24 -15.66 -44.73
CA ASP A 875 -11.01 -14.53 -43.83
C ASP A 875 -9.60 -13.96 -44.08
N SER A 876 -9.48 -12.64 -44.27
CA SER A 876 -8.15 -12.02 -44.37
C SER A 876 -7.41 -12.13 -43.02
N LEU A 877 -6.07 -12.05 -43.04
CA LEU A 877 -5.27 -12.03 -41.80
C LEU A 877 -5.68 -10.88 -40.86
N LYS A 878 -6.20 -9.77 -41.40
CA LYS A 878 -6.68 -8.62 -40.62
C LYS A 878 -8.07 -8.87 -40.00
N ASP A 879 -8.91 -9.66 -40.66
CA ASP A 879 -10.26 -9.96 -40.20
C ASP A 879 -10.30 -11.16 -39.25
N PHE A 880 -9.29 -12.03 -39.30
CA PHE A 880 -9.20 -13.21 -38.45
C PHE A 880 -9.36 -12.88 -36.96
N PRO A 881 -8.60 -11.93 -36.35
CA PRO A 881 -8.77 -11.61 -34.93
C PRO A 881 -10.20 -11.16 -34.59
N GLN A 882 -10.88 -10.46 -35.50
CA GLN A 882 -12.22 -9.94 -35.24
C GLN A 882 -13.27 -11.06 -35.12
N LYS A 883 -13.04 -12.19 -35.80
CA LYS A 883 -13.97 -13.31 -35.90
C LYS A 883 -13.65 -14.47 -34.97
N PHE A 884 -12.40 -14.60 -34.53
CA PHE A 884 -11.92 -15.74 -33.75
C PHE A 884 -11.40 -15.37 -32.34
N VAL A 885 -11.15 -14.08 -32.07
CA VAL A 885 -10.68 -13.63 -30.74
C VAL A 885 -11.85 -13.03 -29.95
N PHE A 886 -12.06 -13.57 -28.77
CA PHE A 886 -13.00 -13.12 -27.75
C PHE A 886 -12.23 -12.37 -26.66
N THR A 887 -12.90 -11.56 -25.84
CA THR A 887 -12.22 -10.81 -24.77
C THR A 887 -13.06 -10.81 -23.50
N ASP A 888 -12.61 -11.45 -22.44
CA ASP A 888 -13.28 -11.41 -21.15
C ASP A 888 -12.76 -10.21 -20.35
N GLN A 889 -13.65 -9.49 -19.67
CA GLN A 889 -13.27 -8.46 -18.69
C GLN A 889 -13.24 -9.11 -17.30
N ILE A 890 -12.06 -9.16 -16.71
CA ILE A 890 -11.85 -9.66 -15.35
C ILE A 890 -11.89 -8.46 -14.41
N ARG A 891 -12.78 -8.51 -13.44
CA ARG A 891 -12.93 -7.44 -12.44
C ARG A 891 -11.73 -7.45 -11.49
N GLN A 892 -11.52 -6.32 -10.82
CA GLN A 892 -10.55 -6.24 -9.74
C GLN A 892 -10.95 -7.21 -8.60
N ASP A 893 -9.97 -7.98 -8.13
CA ASP A 893 -10.06 -8.83 -6.93
C ASP A 893 -9.01 -8.34 -5.90
N GLN A 894 -9.12 -8.75 -4.64
CA GLN A 894 -8.32 -8.27 -3.51
C GLN A 894 -6.81 -8.22 -3.79
N ASN A 895 -6.30 -9.11 -4.64
CA ASN A 895 -4.88 -9.22 -4.96
C ASN A 895 -4.56 -8.98 -6.46
N ARG A 896 -5.53 -8.58 -7.30
CA ARG A 896 -5.30 -8.43 -8.75
C ARG A 896 -6.08 -7.25 -9.34
N PRO A 897 -5.43 -6.36 -10.11
CA PRO A 897 -6.12 -5.25 -10.78
C PRO A 897 -7.08 -5.75 -11.86
N ALA A 898 -8.07 -4.90 -12.18
CA ALA A 898 -8.96 -5.15 -13.29
C ALA A 898 -8.16 -5.28 -14.60
N HIS A 899 -8.50 -6.27 -15.41
CA HIS A 899 -7.77 -6.56 -16.65
C HIS A 899 -8.69 -7.22 -17.69
N ARG A 900 -8.22 -7.31 -18.93
CA ARG A 900 -8.93 -7.95 -20.04
C ARG A 900 -8.12 -9.13 -20.55
N VAL A 901 -8.78 -10.23 -20.86
CA VAL A 901 -8.13 -11.41 -21.42
C VAL A 901 -8.68 -11.66 -22.81
N ASP A 902 -7.86 -11.47 -23.82
CA ASP A 902 -8.17 -11.96 -25.16
C ASP A 902 -7.93 -13.48 -25.20
N TYR A 903 -8.90 -14.23 -25.72
CA TYR A 903 -8.83 -15.67 -25.85
C TYR A 903 -9.42 -16.16 -27.16
N ILE A 904 -9.00 -17.36 -27.56
CA ILE A 904 -9.65 -18.15 -28.61
C ILE A 904 -10.40 -19.32 -27.98
N VAL A 905 -11.32 -19.92 -28.72
CA VAL A 905 -12.03 -21.11 -28.26
C VAL A 905 -11.83 -22.25 -29.24
N SER A 906 -11.37 -23.39 -28.74
CA SER A 906 -11.17 -24.62 -29.48
C SER A 906 -12.23 -25.65 -29.05
N CYS A 907 -12.81 -26.36 -30.00
CA CYS A 907 -13.74 -27.45 -29.73
C CYS A 907 -13.35 -28.67 -30.58
N PRO A 908 -13.68 -29.90 -30.16
CA PRO A 908 -13.50 -31.08 -31.02
C PRO A 908 -14.22 -30.94 -32.36
N CYS A 909 -13.59 -31.31 -33.46
CA CYS A 909 -14.18 -31.20 -34.79
C CYS A 909 -15.43 -32.06 -34.99
N SER A 910 -15.62 -33.10 -34.17
CA SER A 910 -16.84 -33.91 -34.13
C SER A 910 -17.77 -33.44 -33.00
N PRO A 911 -19.07 -33.17 -33.26
CA PRO A 911 -20.01 -32.70 -32.25
C PRO A 911 -20.23 -33.70 -31.10
N GLY A 912 -20.06 -35.00 -31.34
CA GLY A 912 -20.23 -36.06 -30.35
C GLY A 912 -18.96 -36.49 -29.60
N ASP A 913 -17.80 -35.90 -29.90
CA ASP A 913 -16.55 -36.22 -29.21
C ASP A 913 -16.42 -35.43 -27.90
N PHE A 914 -16.73 -36.04 -26.76
CA PHE A 914 -16.60 -35.45 -25.43
C PHE A 914 -15.36 -35.93 -24.67
N SER A 915 -14.42 -36.63 -25.32
CA SER A 915 -13.23 -37.22 -24.67
C SER A 915 -12.32 -36.18 -24.00
N LEU A 916 -12.25 -34.96 -24.56
CA LEU A 916 -11.48 -33.85 -24.00
C LEU A 916 -11.97 -33.41 -22.62
N LEU A 917 -13.27 -33.53 -22.33
CA LEU A 917 -13.83 -33.11 -21.03
C LEU A 917 -13.19 -33.91 -19.88
N ASN A 918 -13.04 -35.22 -20.06
CA ASN A 918 -12.44 -36.13 -19.09
C ASN A 918 -10.93 -35.84 -18.92
N TYR A 919 -10.21 -35.62 -20.03
CA TYR A 919 -8.78 -35.31 -19.99
C TYR A 919 -8.48 -34.01 -19.21
N PHE A 920 -9.28 -32.95 -19.40
CA PHE A 920 -9.08 -31.70 -18.68
C PHE A 920 -9.50 -31.74 -17.20
N GLN A 921 -10.48 -32.56 -16.85
CA GLN A 921 -10.81 -32.81 -15.44
C GLN A 921 -9.67 -33.51 -14.70
N GLU A 922 -8.89 -34.35 -15.39
CA GLU A 922 -7.73 -35.06 -14.83
C GLU A 922 -6.42 -34.24 -14.86
N VAL A 923 -6.21 -33.39 -15.86
CA VAL A 923 -4.92 -32.71 -16.14
C VAL A 923 -4.98 -31.18 -15.92
N GLY A 924 -6.13 -30.64 -15.52
CA GLY A 924 -6.35 -29.20 -15.38
C GLY A 924 -5.24 -28.49 -14.61
N SER A 925 -4.49 -27.61 -15.31
CA SER A 925 -3.36 -26.90 -14.70
C SER A 925 -3.85 -25.93 -13.63
N GLN A 926 -3.30 -26.02 -12.43
CA GLN A 926 -3.58 -25.15 -11.29
C GLN A 926 -3.37 -23.66 -11.61
N GLY A 927 -2.49 -23.33 -12.57
CA GLY A 927 -2.23 -21.95 -13.02
C GLY A 927 -3.44 -21.24 -13.66
N MET A 928 -4.27 -21.94 -14.44
CA MET A 928 -5.43 -21.33 -15.12
C MET A 928 -6.65 -21.13 -14.21
N SER A 929 -6.79 -21.92 -13.14
CA SER A 929 -7.76 -21.60 -12.09
C SER A 929 -7.41 -20.29 -11.39
N GLU A 930 -6.14 -19.95 -11.26
CA GLU A 930 -5.76 -18.66 -10.65
C GLU A 930 -6.09 -17.47 -11.55
N TYR A 931 -6.00 -17.61 -12.89
CA TYR A 931 -6.33 -16.51 -13.83
C TYR A 931 -7.82 -16.24 -14.01
N TYR A 932 -8.65 -17.29 -13.98
CA TYR A 932 -10.10 -17.19 -14.26
C TYR A 932 -11.02 -17.41 -13.04
N ASN A 933 -10.56 -18.07 -11.96
CA ASN A 933 -11.39 -18.48 -10.80
C ASN A 933 -11.05 -17.76 -9.48
N ARG A 934 -10.77 -16.47 -9.50
CA ARG A 934 -11.09 -15.60 -8.35
C ARG A 934 -11.93 -14.43 -8.81
#